data_AF-A0A957VWR9-F1
#
_entry.id   AF-A0A957VWR9-F1
#
_cell.length_a   1.000
_cell.length_b   1.000
_cell.length_c   1.000
_cell.angle_alpha   90.00
_cell.angle_beta   90.00
_cell.angle_gamma   90.00
#
_symmetry.space_group_name_H-M   'P 1'
#
loop_
_entity.id
_entity.type
_entity.pdbx_description
1 polymer ?
#
loop_
_entity_poly.entity_id
_entity_poly.type
_entity_poly.pdbx_seq_one_letter_code
_entity_poly.pdbx_strand_id
1 'polypeptide(L)'
;WAYAGFLQELTDNPQMSGADLSAAIVSTYIDGDARVVDDNARRAMLESSFGGSEASAAELATFLGQDVTLTAIDLAEIPNVNAAVDNLATALIAIDPNAVAEARAYAQSFESVFGEDWPSPYIDLFNFVQLVVQFSDDADVAAAAEEVAAALTQAIIAEKHGPERPGATGVTIHFPTNELHSIADDVGYTTVAARFAEESQWDEFLAAFHTGETFSRPQADPDQPAAVPVAPEAGRSSGRLEITPLALSAEFATPDAPVTISADISGDRLAYIYTFIGRFLPRQDVLLIEDMDYLIADDTQEIGGIAYPDWSEEGVSVAYEWQPVIYAISNGTDATKALFRPQAYDPESPTFAVEGIYTFGQSEQQRYAKMFFRDGVMSGIYSFGGSLTAAVGAPREITPQIGDTFTVLERGDDLSLDGEAGRESYVAPGQTLTFEGDPFVIETTPAPSGNYVVGLIAEDLDGQTYEQYEGLFVVNEETEPVDGFVSYVDEDFGFATLYPADWTIEADPAQASVNFSSEDGSHFVSISVVTYDDAANPDEANAAALQGVTEALQQSGDLENLVFLTEEPETFVLGSFDAQLIDFDFEQDGVAFSASAIASTPTTEATYLVLNLAPADDFGQAVDDVFNPMLYSFDLLISGLVKENIGPPPPDFDEILFSDDFSDTASGLYHLDEEEEWGISYYTTDDQYLFGLNPYAGPIYDYYYEAALPDEFLLQATAGYEGAANNAYGLLFQLQAGEEFDEFYLFRISGDGYFIAEKSIGGELIPLVEWTASSLIDQTENAANVLTVEGRGDTYYLYINGLQVAAFSDADLSGGSFGFVVDNYDEESPVGVTFDDLVVGTPVE
;
A
#
# COMPACT_ATOMS: atom_id res chain seq x y z
N TRP A 1 12.55 10.48 35.78
CA TRP A 1 13.69 10.14 36.67
C TRP A 1 13.36 10.37 38.14
N ALA A 2 13.57 9.36 38.98
CA ALA A 2 13.33 9.43 40.42
C ALA A 2 14.54 9.95 41.22
N TYR A 3 14.99 11.18 40.93
CA TYR A 3 16.21 11.75 41.56
C TYR A 3 16.21 11.64 43.09
N ALA A 4 15.07 11.88 43.74
CA ALA A 4 14.98 11.77 45.19
C ALA A 4 15.19 10.32 45.69
N GLY A 5 14.71 9.32 44.95
CA GLY A 5 14.85 7.90 45.28
C GLY A 5 16.31 7.45 45.27
N PHE A 6 16.93 7.37 44.09
CA PHE A 6 18.29 6.82 43.98
C PHE A 6 19.36 7.69 44.65
N LEU A 7 19.19 9.03 44.74
CA LEU A 7 20.14 9.88 45.49
C LEU A 7 20.01 9.69 47.00
N GLN A 8 18.82 9.34 47.51
CA GLN A 8 18.64 8.99 48.91
C GLN A 8 19.36 7.68 49.22
N GLU A 9 19.24 6.66 48.36
CA GLU A 9 19.99 5.41 48.50
C GLU A 9 21.50 5.62 48.49
N LEU A 10 22.01 6.46 47.58
CA LEU A 10 23.42 6.83 47.54
C LEU A 10 23.87 7.58 48.81
N THR A 11 23.00 8.42 49.37
CA THR A 11 23.28 9.17 50.60
C THR A 11 23.29 8.26 51.82
N ASP A 12 22.35 7.31 51.88
CA ASP A 12 22.25 6.34 52.97
C ASP A 12 23.35 5.29 52.89
N ASN A 13 23.85 4.98 51.69
CA ASN A 13 24.86 3.98 51.46
C ASN A 13 25.99 4.47 50.53
N PRO A 14 26.82 5.44 50.97
CA PRO A 14 27.83 6.11 50.13
C PRO A 14 29.03 5.22 49.75
N GLN A 15 29.00 3.94 50.11
CA GLN A 15 30.01 2.93 49.73
C GLN A 15 29.47 1.96 48.65
N MET A 16 28.25 2.18 48.16
CA MET A 16 27.68 1.38 47.07
C MET A 16 28.56 1.45 45.82
N SER A 17 28.63 0.34 45.10
CA SER A 17 29.36 0.27 43.83
C SER A 17 28.63 1.04 42.73
N GLY A 18 29.28 1.21 41.57
CA GLY A 18 28.62 1.74 40.38
C GLY A 18 27.42 0.87 39.95
N ALA A 19 27.56 -0.46 40.05
CA ALA A 19 26.50 -1.41 39.73
C ALA A 19 25.32 -1.31 40.71
N ASP A 20 25.60 -1.16 42.01
CA ASP A 20 24.54 -0.96 43.01
C ASP A 20 23.78 0.36 42.76
N LEU A 21 24.51 1.43 42.42
CA LEU A 21 23.90 2.72 42.10
C LEU A 21 23.07 2.67 40.81
N SER A 22 23.55 2.00 39.76
CA SER A 22 22.79 1.87 38.52
C SER A 22 21.54 1.00 38.72
N ALA A 23 21.63 -0.07 39.51
CA ALA A 23 20.46 -0.86 39.89
C ALA A 23 19.44 -0.04 40.70
N ALA A 24 19.89 0.84 41.59
CA ALA A 24 19.03 1.78 42.31
C ALA A 24 18.35 2.79 41.36
N ILE A 25 19.07 3.29 40.35
CA ILE A 25 18.50 4.19 39.34
C ILE A 25 17.37 3.49 38.56
N VAL A 26 17.57 2.25 38.10
CA VAL A 26 16.57 1.48 37.36
C VAL A 26 15.37 1.14 38.24
N SER A 27 15.60 0.54 39.41
CA SER A 27 14.53 0.08 40.31
C SER A 27 13.68 1.22 40.88
N THR A 28 14.25 2.42 41.05
CA THR A 28 13.49 3.59 41.51
C THR A 28 12.81 4.35 40.38
N TYR A 29 13.10 4.05 39.11
CA TYR A 29 12.54 4.77 37.97
C TYR A 29 11.01 4.74 38.02
N ILE A 30 10.40 5.95 37.98
CA ILE A 30 8.98 6.23 38.23
C ILE A 30 8.53 5.95 39.67
N ASP A 31 8.72 4.72 40.16
CA ASP A 31 8.18 4.25 41.45
C ASP A 31 8.69 5.06 42.64
N GLY A 32 9.91 5.59 42.54
CA GLY A 32 10.55 6.44 43.54
C GLY A 32 10.50 7.94 43.24
N ASP A 33 9.81 8.40 42.19
CA ASP A 33 9.68 9.83 41.90
C ASP A 33 8.92 10.50 43.06
N ALA A 34 9.46 11.61 43.56
CA ALA A 34 8.83 12.38 44.64
C ALA A 34 7.43 12.86 44.26
N ARG A 35 7.15 13.11 42.97
CA ARG A 35 5.81 13.45 42.48
C ARG A 35 4.82 12.28 42.58
N VAL A 36 5.32 11.05 42.67
CA VAL A 36 4.53 9.83 42.84
C VAL A 36 4.41 9.47 44.32
N VAL A 37 5.51 9.44 45.08
CA VAL A 37 5.49 8.92 46.46
C VAL A 37 5.09 9.94 47.52
N ASP A 38 5.33 11.24 47.33
CA ASP A 38 4.94 12.27 48.31
C ASP A 38 3.46 12.65 48.12
N ASP A 39 2.66 12.51 49.19
CA ASP A 39 1.21 12.74 49.12
C ASP A 39 0.81 14.15 48.69
N ASN A 40 1.63 15.18 48.97
CA ASN A 40 1.30 16.55 48.57
C ASN A 40 1.72 16.84 47.13
N ALA A 41 2.90 16.35 46.72
CA ALA A 41 3.34 16.46 45.34
C ALA A 41 2.45 15.65 44.40
N ARG A 42 2.06 14.42 44.80
CA ARG A 42 1.11 13.58 44.05
C ARG A 42 -0.24 14.26 43.91
N ARG A 43 -0.80 14.80 45.00
CA ARG A 43 -2.06 15.55 44.93
C ARG A 43 -1.97 16.76 44.01
N ALA A 44 -0.87 17.51 44.07
CA ALA A 44 -0.68 18.66 43.19
C ALA A 44 -0.59 18.24 41.71
N MET A 45 0.08 17.12 41.41
CA MET A 45 0.15 16.56 40.06
C MET A 45 -1.23 16.07 39.59
N LEU A 46 -1.98 15.35 40.44
CA LEU A 46 -3.33 14.90 40.11
C LEU A 46 -4.30 16.07 39.90
N GLU A 47 -4.20 17.12 40.73
CA GLU A 47 -4.98 18.36 40.57
C GLU A 47 -4.65 19.11 39.28
N SER A 48 -3.38 19.18 38.87
CA SER A 48 -3.00 19.88 37.64
C SER A 48 -3.26 19.06 36.38
N SER A 49 -3.00 17.76 36.44
CA SER A 49 -2.80 16.91 35.26
C SER A 49 -3.85 15.83 35.06
N PHE A 50 -4.65 15.54 36.08
CA PHE A 50 -5.61 14.42 36.07
C PHE A 50 -6.94 14.82 36.72
N GLY A 51 -7.35 16.08 36.54
CA GLY A 51 -8.66 16.58 36.97
C GLY A 51 -8.93 16.55 38.48
N GLY A 52 -7.91 16.36 39.32
CA GLY A 52 -8.07 16.15 40.76
C GLY A 52 -8.55 14.75 41.15
N SER A 53 -8.37 13.76 40.27
CA SER A 53 -8.60 12.35 40.58
C SER A 53 -7.84 11.90 41.84
N GLU A 54 -8.42 10.95 42.57
CA GLU A 54 -7.74 10.32 43.72
C GLU A 54 -7.04 9.05 43.24
N ALA A 55 -5.71 9.09 43.11
CA ALA A 55 -4.87 7.93 42.82
C ALA A 55 -3.83 7.71 43.93
N SER A 56 -3.64 6.45 44.30
CA SER A 56 -2.52 6.00 45.13
C SER A 56 -1.19 6.13 44.40
N ALA A 57 -0.08 6.08 45.14
CA ALA A 57 1.25 6.05 44.53
C ALA A 57 1.41 4.87 43.55
N ALA A 58 0.84 3.71 43.89
CA ALA A 58 0.91 2.52 43.05
C ALA A 58 0.11 2.69 41.75
N GLU A 59 -1.13 3.19 41.84
CA GLU A 59 -1.97 3.42 40.66
C GLU A 59 -1.32 4.44 39.70
N LEU A 60 -0.77 5.54 40.23
CA LEU A 60 -0.09 6.54 39.41
C LEU A 60 1.22 6.01 38.81
N ALA A 61 1.99 5.21 39.58
CA ALA A 61 3.21 4.60 39.07
C ALA A 61 2.91 3.60 37.93
N THR A 62 1.86 2.80 38.07
CA THR A 62 1.40 1.88 37.02
C THR A 62 1.02 2.66 35.75
N PHE A 63 0.24 3.74 35.88
CA PHE A 63 -0.14 4.57 34.75
C PHE A 63 1.07 5.20 34.03
N LEU A 64 2.00 5.80 34.78
CA LEU A 64 3.20 6.42 34.20
C LEU A 64 4.22 5.41 33.67
N GLY A 65 4.08 4.13 34.03
CA GLY A 65 4.99 3.05 33.69
C GLY A 65 4.47 2.11 32.61
N GLN A 66 3.42 2.47 31.87
CA GLN A 66 2.84 1.65 30.79
C GLN A 66 3.83 1.48 29.64
N ASP A 67 4.35 2.60 29.13
CA ASP A 67 5.26 2.66 27.99
C ASP A 67 6.64 3.19 28.39
N VAL A 68 7.44 2.33 29.03
CA VAL A 68 8.81 2.69 29.43
C VAL A 68 9.77 1.53 29.24
N THR A 69 11.03 1.84 28.98
CA THR A 69 12.17 0.92 29.14
C THR A 69 13.34 1.64 29.80
N LEU A 70 14.10 0.93 30.64
CA LEU A 70 15.33 1.44 31.22
C LEU A 70 16.26 0.31 31.67
N THR A 71 17.51 0.35 31.21
CA THR A 71 18.48 -0.72 31.47
C THR A 71 19.82 -0.17 31.92
N ALA A 72 20.45 -0.88 32.85
CA ALA A 72 21.81 -0.66 33.31
C ALA A 72 22.69 -1.84 32.89
N ILE A 73 23.81 -1.54 32.22
CA ILE A 73 24.70 -2.56 31.63
C ILE A 73 26.12 -2.43 32.20
N ASP A 74 26.75 -3.57 32.50
CA ASP A 74 28.18 -3.66 32.82
C ASP A 74 29.00 -3.62 31.53
N LEU A 75 29.65 -2.48 31.30
CA LEU A 75 30.51 -2.27 30.12
C LEU A 75 31.72 -3.21 30.06
N ALA A 76 32.10 -3.86 31.17
CA ALA A 76 33.18 -4.86 31.17
C ALA A 76 32.78 -6.16 30.46
N GLU A 77 31.48 -6.43 30.34
CA GLU A 77 30.93 -7.66 29.73
C GLU A 77 30.58 -7.47 28.25
N ILE A 78 30.53 -6.24 27.74
CA ILE A 78 30.27 -5.96 26.32
C ILE A 78 31.19 -6.72 25.34
N PRO A 79 32.50 -6.90 25.60
CA PRO A 79 33.33 -7.73 24.72
C PRO A 79 32.85 -9.20 24.61
N ASN A 80 32.22 -9.75 25.66
CA ASN A 80 31.65 -11.09 25.63
C ASN A 80 30.34 -11.11 24.82
N VAL A 81 29.52 -10.06 24.93
CA VAL A 81 28.31 -9.89 24.10
C VAL A 81 28.69 -9.78 22.62
N ASN A 82 29.67 -8.95 22.27
CA ASN A 82 30.15 -8.81 20.89
C ASN A 82 30.64 -10.15 20.33
N ALA A 83 31.41 -10.92 21.11
CA ALA A 83 31.89 -12.24 20.69
C ALA A 83 30.74 -13.25 20.48
N ALA A 84 29.69 -13.20 21.30
CA ALA A 84 28.52 -14.06 21.13
C ALA A 84 27.71 -13.67 19.89
N VAL A 85 27.55 -12.36 19.62
CA VAL A 85 26.87 -11.87 18.40
C VAL A 85 27.68 -12.21 17.13
N ASP A 86 29.01 -12.17 17.20
CA ASP A 86 29.90 -12.61 16.11
C ASP A 86 29.69 -14.10 15.76
N ASN A 87 29.56 -14.96 16.78
CA ASN A 87 29.22 -16.38 16.60
C ASN A 87 27.81 -16.56 16.02
N LEU A 88 26.84 -15.78 16.51
CA LEU A 88 25.47 -15.80 16.02
C LEU A 88 25.39 -15.44 14.53
N ALA A 89 26.05 -14.36 14.09
CA ALA A 89 26.10 -13.95 12.69
C ALA A 89 26.58 -15.09 11.77
N THR A 90 27.59 -15.84 12.21
CA THR A 90 28.11 -17.01 11.49
C THR A 90 27.11 -18.17 11.44
N ALA A 91 26.31 -18.37 12.48
CA ALA A 91 25.31 -19.43 12.53
C ALA A 91 24.07 -19.08 11.68
N LEU A 92 23.60 -17.83 11.74
CA LEU A 92 22.42 -17.36 11.02
C LEU A 92 22.58 -17.46 9.50
N ILE A 93 23.77 -17.13 8.96
CA ILE A 93 23.98 -17.17 7.50
C ILE A 93 24.00 -18.59 6.92
N ALA A 94 24.05 -19.62 7.77
CA ALA A 94 24.11 -21.02 7.37
C ALA A 94 22.73 -21.70 7.31
N ILE A 95 21.67 -21.03 7.75
CA ILE A 95 20.30 -21.56 7.78
C ILE A 95 19.41 -20.92 6.72
N ASP A 96 18.16 -21.37 6.67
CA ASP A 96 17.12 -20.78 5.85
C ASP A 96 16.89 -19.30 6.22
N PRO A 97 17.01 -18.35 5.27
CA PRO A 97 16.76 -16.94 5.54
C PRO A 97 15.31 -16.64 5.96
N ASN A 98 14.32 -17.47 5.61
CA ASN A 98 12.92 -17.27 6.02
C ASN A 98 12.77 -17.31 7.55
N ALA A 99 13.39 -18.30 8.22
CA ALA A 99 13.37 -18.41 9.68
C ALA A 99 13.98 -17.18 10.38
N VAL A 100 14.97 -16.56 9.74
CA VAL A 100 15.61 -15.33 10.25
C VAL A 100 14.72 -14.11 10.00
N ALA A 101 14.05 -14.05 8.84
CA ALA A 101 13.10 -12.99 8.49
C ALA A 101 11.87 -13.02 9.42
N GLU A 102 11.30 -14.20 9.71
CA GLU A 102 10.22 -14.38 10.69
C GLU A 102 10.64 -13.88 12.08
N ALA A 103 11.83 -14.30 12.54
CA ALA A 103 12.33 -13.86 13.82
C ALA A 103 12.54 -12.34 13.89
N ARG A 104 12.93 -11.71 12.78
CA ARG A 104 13.09 -10.25 12.68
C ARG A 104 11.73 -9.54 12.66
N ALA A 105 10.75 -10.04 11.91
CA ALA A 105 9.42 -9.44 11.77
C ALA A 105 8.62 -9.43 13.08
N TYR A 106 8.79 -10.46 13.91
CA TYR A 106 8.06 -10.61 15.18
C TYR A 106 8.85 -10.16 16.41
N ALA A 107 10.08 -9.67 16.25
CA ALA A 107 10.88 -9.20 17.37
C ALA A 107 10.38 -7.85 17.92
N GLN A 108 10.48 -7.65 19.24
CA GLN A 108 10.12 -6.36 19.85
C GLN A 108 10.93 -5.24 19.22
N SER A 109 10.24 -4.28 18.61
CA SER A 109 10.86 -3.11 18.00
C SER A 109 10.70 -1.85 18.87
N PHE A 110 11.54 -0.85 18.58
CA PHE A 110 11.57 0.45 19.27
C PHE A 110 11.56 1.60 18.26
N GLU A 111 11.44 2.84 18.73
CA GLU A 111 11.24 4.01 17.86
C GLU A 111 12.31 4.14 16.77
N SER A 112 11.85 4.25 15.52
CA SER A 112 12.72 4.50 14.36
C SER A 112 13.10 5.98 14.27
N VAL A 113 14.34 6.25 13.86
CA VAL A 113 14.80 7.60 13.50
C VAL A 113 14.61 7.90 12.02
N PHE A 114 14.21 6.90 11.23
CA PHE A 114 14.08 6.97 9.77
C PHE A 114 12.66 7.35 9.31
N GLY A 115 11.74 7.59 10.25
CA GLY A 115 10.33 7.80 9.95
C GLY A 115 9.51 6.55 10.23
N GLU A 116 8.28 6.56 9.76
CA GLU A 116 7.27 5.53 10.02
C GLU A 116 6.94 4.70 8.78
N ASP A 117 7.50 5.10 7.63
CA ASP A 117 7.35 4.44 6.33
C ASP A 117 8.01 3.06 6.33
N TRP A 118 8.94 2.81 7.26
CA TRP A 118 9.70 1.56 7.36
C TRP A 118 9.55 0.91 8.73
N PRO A 119 9.42 -0.43 8.80
CA PRO A 119 9.56 -1.14 10.05
C PRO A 119 10.88 -0.77 10.75
N SER A 120 10.81 -0.52 12.05
CA SER A 120 11.99 -0.03 12.78
C SER A 120 13.17 -0.99 12.69
N PRO A 121 14.39 -0.49 12.45
CA PRO A 121 15.57 -1.33 12.43
C PRO A 121 16.11 -1.63 13.83
N TYR A 122 15.47 -1.16 14.90
CA TYR A 122 15.93 -1.37 16.27
C TYR A 122 15.07 -2.41 16.97
N ILE A 123 15.56 -3.66 16.98
CA ILE A 123 14.85 -4.80 17.59
C ILE A 123 15.57 -5.28 18.86
N ASP A 124 14.83 -5.82 19.84
CA ASP A 124 15.41 -6.39 21.06
C ASP A 124 16.22 -7.65 20.75
N LEU A 125 17.52 -7.63 21.09
CA LEU A 125 18.44 -8.71 20.73
C LEU A 125 18.11 -10.02 21.45
N PHE A 126 17.66 -9.98 22.71
CA PHE A 126 17.35 -11.20 23.44
C PHE A 126 16.07 -11.83 22.89
N ASN A 127 15.03 -11.03 22.67
CA ASN A 127 13.78 -11.52 22.10
C ASN A 127 13.98 -12.08 20.68
N PHE A 128 14.76 -11.39 19.84
CA PHE A 128 15.15 -11.88 18.51
C PHE A 128 15.80 -13.28 18.58
N VAL A 129 16.78 -13.52 19.45
CA VAL A 129 17.41 -14.84 19.53
C VAL A 129 16.47 -15.93 20.09
N GLN A 130 15.44 -15.57 20.87
CA GLN A 130 14.40 -16.53 21.26
C GLN A 130 13.53 -16.93 20.06
N LEU A 131 13.17 -15.96 19.22
CA LEU A 131 12.39 -16.21 18.01
C LEU A 131 13.18 -17.00 16.97
N VAL A 132 14.47 -16.71 16.79
CA VAL A 132 15.34 -17.52 15.90
C VAL A 132 15.34 -19.00 16.32
N VAL A 133 15.39 -19.29 17.63
CA VAL A 133 15.33 -20.67 18.15
C VAL A 133 13.94 -21.31 17.95
N GLN A 134 12.89 -20.49 17.88
CA GLN A 134 11.53 -20.95 17.61
C GLN A 134 11.35 -21.34 16.14
N PHE A 135 11.90 -20.55 15.21
CA PHE A 135 11.74 -20.75 13.77
C PHE A 135 12.83 -21.64 13.13
N SER A 136 13.91 -21.91 13.85
CA SER A 136 15.00 -22.77 13.37
C SER A 136 15.14 -24.07 14.17
N ASP A 137 15.19 -25.19 13.45
CA ASP A 137 15.55 -26.51 14.00
C ASP A 137 17.08 -26.75 14.08
N ASP A 138 17.92 -25.76 13.72
CA ASP A 138 19.37 -25.92 13.66
C ASP A 138 20.04 -25.84 15.05
N ALA A 139 20.84 -26.86 15.37
CA ALA A 139 21.47 -26.99 16.68
C ALA A 139 22.62 -26.00 16.91
N ASP A 140 23.32 -25.58 15.86
CA ASP A 140 24.42 -24.61 15.96
C ASP A 140 23.85 -23.19 16.15
N VAL A 141 22.73 -22.88 15.49
CA VAL A 141 21.96 -21.65 15.74
C VAL A 141 21.43 -21.61 17.17
N ALA A 142 20.83 -22.70 17.65
CA ALA A 142 20.34 -22.78 19.03
C ALA A 142 21.46 -22.57 20.07
N ALA A 143 22.64 -23.14 19.83
CA ALA A 143 23.80 -22.94 20.70
C ALA A 143 24.29 -21.48 20.68
N ALA A 144 24.39 -20.86 19.50
CA ALA A 144 24.81 -19.47 19.38
C ALA A 144 23.81 -18.49 20.01
N ALA A 145 22.50 -18.74 19.85
CA ALA A 145 21.44 -17.99 20.52
C ALA A 145 21.53 -18.10 22.05
N GLU A 146 21.80 -19.30 22.60
CA GLU A 146 22.00 -19.50 24.04
C GLU A 146 23.25 -18.76 24.54
N GLU A 147 24.33 -18.69 23.76
CA GLU A 147 25.52 -17.90 24.09
C GLU A 147 25.20 -16.40 24.18
N VAL A 148 24.45 -15.85 23.24
CA VAL A 148 24.01 -14.43 23.27
C VAL A 148 23.13 -14.17 24.49
N ALA A 149 22.13 -15.00 24.72
CA ALA A 149 21.23 -14.87 25.88
C ALA A 149 22.00 -14.91 27.22
N ALA A 150 22.98 -15.81 27.34
CA ALA A 150 23.83 -15.91 28.52
C ALA A 150 24.75 -14.68 28.69
N ALA A 151 25.33 -14.18 27.60
CA ALA A 151 26.18 -12.99 27.63
C ALA A 151 25.39 -11.73 28.02
N LEU A 152 24.18 -11.56 27.48
CA LEU A 152 23.27 -10.46 27.84
C LEU A 152 22.86 -10.54 29.32
N THR A 153 22.47 -11.73 29.79
CA THR A 153 22.12 -11.95 31.20
C THR A 153 23.27 -11.59 32.15
N GLN A 154 24.51 -11.83 31.74
CA GLN A 154 25.70 -11.47 32.52
C GLN A 154 26.03 -9.97 32.47
N ALA A 155 25.76 -9.31 31.33
CA ALA A 155 26.00 -7.89 31.14
C ALA A 155 24.95 -6.99 31.79
N ILE A 156 23.68 -7.41 31.85
CA ILE A 156 22.59 -6.62 32.39
C ILE A 156 22.64 -6.62 33.93
N ILE A 157 22.82 -5.45 34.52
CA ILE A 157 22.83 -5.24 35.97
C ILE A 157 21.39 -5.13 36.50
N ALA A 158 20.56 -4.39 35.79
CA ALA A 158 19.15 -4.19 36.08
C ALA A 158 18.42 -3.73 34.81
N GLU A 159 17.17 -4.13 34.67
CA GLU A 159 16.28 -3.82 33.55
C GLU A 159 14.88 -3.53 34.12
N LYS A 160 14.14 -2.64 33.47
CA LYS A 160 12.74 -2.35 33.75
C LYS A 160 12.05 -1.94 32.45
N HIS A 161 10.93 -2.59 32.16
CA HIS A 161 10.01 -2.17 31.11
C HIS A 161 8.56 -2.14 31.60
N GLY A 162 7.73 -1.41 30.86
CA GLY A 162 6.29 -1.37 31.03
C GLY A 162 5.57 -2.43 30.20
N PRO A 163 4.29 -2.73 30.50
CA PRO A 163 3.49 -3.71 29.77
C PRO A 163 3.24 -3.36 28.30
N GLU A 164 3.40 -2.09 27.86
CA GLU A 164 3.34 -1.73 26.43
C GLU A 164 4.66 -2.00 25.69
N ARG A 165 5.68 -2.55 26.39
CA ARG A 165 6.96 -2.99 25.83
C ARG A 165 7.27 -4.43 26.23
N PRO A 166 6.39 -5.39 25.89
CA PRO A 166 6.67 -6.80 26.15
C PRO A 166 7.95 -7.24 25.43
N GLY A 167 8.59 -8.30 25.92
CA GLY A 167 9.83 -8.82 25.33
C GLY A 167 11.06 -7.93 25.46
N ALA A 168 10.94 -6.69 25.97
CA ALA A 168 12.08 -5.80 26.15
C ALA A 168 13.05 -6.35 27.21
N THR A 169 14.32 -6.49 26.82
CA THR A 169 15.42 -6.92 27.69
C THR A 169 16.52 -5.87 27.79
N GLY A 170 16.42 -4.80 27.00
CA GLY A 170 17.18 -3.57 27.20
C GLY A 170 18.44 -3.43 26.37
N VAL A 171 18.68 -4.35 25.42
CA VAL A 171 19.75 -4.23 24.43
C VAL A 171 19.14 -4.46 23.05
N THR A 172 19.16 -3.42 22.22
CA THR A 172 18.70 -3.50 20.84
C THR A 172 19.87 -3.81 19.90
N ILE A 173 19.57 -4.49 18.80
CA ILE A 173 20.48 -4.68 17.65
C ILE A 173 19.91 -3.95 16.44
N HIS A 174 20.78 -3.45 15.56
CA HIS A 174 20.37 -2.84 14.30
C HIS A 174 20.12 -3.94 13.26
N PHE A 175 18.87 -4.13 12.84
CA PHE A 175 18.46 -5.08 11.81
C PHE A 175 17.41 -4.41 10.89
N PRO A 176 17.86 -3.70 9.83
CA PRO A 176 16.97 -3.05 8.88
C PRO A 176 16.17 -4.06 8.03
N THR A 177 15.09 -3.61 7.41
CA THR A 177 14.45 -4.32 6.28
C THR A 177 15.34 -4.24 5.04
N ASN A 178 15.05 -5.04 4.01
CA ASN A 178 15.82 -5.01 2.76
C ASN A 178 15.89 -3.60 2.13
N GLU A 179 14.75 -2.92 2.05
CA GLU A 179 14.70 -1.58 1.48
C GLU A 179 15.40 -0.54 2.35
N LEU A 180 15.19 -0.59 3.67
CA LEU A 180 15.93 0.30 4.56
C LEU A 180 17.44 0.01 4.49
N HIS A 181 17.87 -1.25 4.32
CA HIS A 181 19.28 -1.60 4.17
C HIS A 181 19.90 -1.00 2.88
N SER A 182 19.20 -1.11 1.74
CA SER A 182 19.67 -0.57 0.45
C SER A 182 19.88 0.95 0.49
N ILE A 183 19.08 1.66 1.29
CA ILE A 183 19.18 3.10 1.52
C ILE A 183 20.15 3.43 2.67
N ALA A 184 20.19 2.61 3.73
CA ALA A 184 20.90 2.89 4.98
C ALA A 184 22.42 2.75 4.90
N ASP A 185 22.97 2.03 3.91
CA ASP A 185 24.42 1.94 3.73
C ASP A 185 25.05 3.32 3.40
N ASP A 186 24.24 4.30 2.99
CA ASP A 186 24.67 5.70 2.78
C ASP A 186 24.44 6.61 4.02
N VAL A 187 23.71 6.14 5.06
CA VAL A 187 23.31 6.94 6.23
C VAL A 187 24.18 6.67 7.47
N GLY A 188 25.05 5.67 7.42
CA GLY A 188 26.22 5.58 8.29
C GLY A 188 26.08 4.71 9.54
N TYR A 189 25.35 3.58 9.49
CA TYR A 189 25.39 2.57 10.57
C TYR A 189 26.84 2.15 10.89
N THR A 190 27.60 1.72 9.89
CA THR A 190 29.03 1.37 10.01
C THR A 190 29.90 2.56 10.41
N THR A 191 29.41 3.80 10.28
CA THR A 191 30.08 5.01 10.77
C THR A 191 29.78 5.29 12.25
N VAL A 192 28.52 5.17 12.67
CA VAL A 192 28.06 5.42 14.05
C VAL A 192 28.48 4.28 14.99
N ALA A 193 28.39 3.05 14.51
CA ALA A 193 28.74 1.82 15.22
C ALA A 193 30.09 1.24 14.76
N ALA A 194 31.00 2.05 14.22
CA ALA A 194 32.26 1.60 13.60
C ALA A 194 33.05 0.59 14.44
N ARG A 195 33.11 0.77 15.76
CA ARG A 195 33.82 -0.17 16.63
C ARG A 195 33.15 -1.55 16.69
N PHE A 196 31.82 -1.60 16.67
CA PHE A 196 31.07 -2.85 16.70
C PHE A 196 31.18 -3.56 15.34
N ALA A 197 31.03 -2.84 14.23
CA ALA A 197 31.27 -3.36 12.88
C ALA A 197 32.72 -3.88 12.70
N GLU A 198 33.72 -3.18 13.24
CA GLU A 198 35.12 -3.66 13.20
C GLU A 198 35.39 -4.90 14.07
N GLU A 199 34.60 -5.12 15.13
CA GLU A 199 34.82 -6.17 16.15
C GLU A 199 33.85 -7.37 16.01
N SER A 200 32.83 -7.30 15.16
CA SER A 200 31.81 -8.35 14.96
C SER A 200 31.47 -8.49 13.48
N GLN A 201 30.98 -9.66 13.07
CA GLN A 201 30.56 -9.94 11.69
C GLN A 201 29.11 -9.54 11.38
N TRP A 202 28.52 -8.64 12.14
CA TRP A 202 27.08 -8.34 12.02
C TRP A 202 26.75 -7.58 10.74
N ASP A 203 27.57 -6.59 10.35
CA ASP A 203 27.40 -5.88 9.08
C ASP A 203 27.64 -6.77 7.87
N GLU A 204 28.62 -7.69 7.92
CA GLU A 204 28.77 -8.67 6.83
C GLU A 204 27.60 -9.66 6.78
N PHE A 205 26.99 -9.99 7.93
CA PHE A 205 25.76 -10.79 7.96
C PHE A 205 24.60 -10.02 7.33
N LEU A 206 24.38 -8.75 7.67
CA LEU A 206 23.33 -7.93 7.07
C LEU A 206 23.50 -7.82 5.54
N ALA A 207 24.71 -7.51 5.07
CA ALA A 207 24.99 -7.46 3.64
C ALA A 207 24.71 -8.82 2.97
N ALA A 208 25.20 -9.92 3.53
CA ALA A 208 24.97 -11.25 2.97
C ALA A 208 23.49 -11.67 3.02
N PHE A 209 22.74 -11.27 4.04
CA PHE A 209 21.32 -11.58 4.22
C PHE A 209 20.46 -10.81 3.20
N HIS A 210 20.70 -9.51 3.02
CA HIS A 210 19.89 -8.66 2.14
C HIS A 210 20.31 -8.71 0.66
N THR A 211 21.61 -8.65 0.36
CA THR A 211 22.10 -8.57 -1.03
C THR A 211 22.59 -9.90 -1.56
N GLY A 212 22.74 -10.90 -0.69
CA GLY A 212 23.27 -12.19 -1.09
C GLY A 212 24.77 -12.20 -1.34
N GLU A 213 25.48 -11.15 -0.91
CA GLU A 213 26.92 -11.03 -0.98
C GLU A 213 27.66 -12.14 -0.23
N THR A 214 28.93 -12.34 -0.58
CA THR A 214 29.74 -13.37 0.07
C THR A 214 30.08 -12.97 1.50
N PHE A 215 29.48 -13.67 2.48
CA PHE A 215 29.83 -13.53 3.88
C PHE A 215 31.31 -13.85 4.11
N SER A 216 32.11 -12.85 4.51
CA SER A 216 33.55 -13.04 4.72
C SER A 216 34.08 -12.20 5.88
N ARG A 217 34.85 -12.84 6.77
CA ARG A 217 35.36 -12.18 7.97
C ARG A 217 36.42 -11.13 7.62
N PRO A 218 36.34 -9.89 8.13
CA PRO A 218 37.27 -8.81 7.79
C PRO A 218 38.72 -9.06 8.28
N GLN A 219 38.91 -9.88 9.34
CA GLN A 219 40.22 -10.39 9.76
C GLN A 219 40.18 -11.91 9.99
N ALA A 220 40.57 -12.69 8.97
CA ALA A 220 40.80 -14.12 9.14
C ALA A 220 41.95 -14.38 10.14
N ASP A 221 41.69 -15.12 11.23
CA ASP A 221 42.74 -15.64 12.11
C ASP A 221 43.60 -16.63 11.29
N PRO A 222 44.92 -16.42 11.14
CA PRO A 222 45.79 -17.31 10.37
C PRO A 222 45.82 -18.77 10.88
N ASP A 223 45.38 -19.03 12.12
CA ASP A 223 45.29 -20.37 12.72
C ASP A 223 43.88 -21.00 12.63
N GLN A 224 42.85 -20.28 12.16
CA GLN A 224 41.52 -20.80 11.81
C GLN A 224 41.24 -20.57 10.32
N PRO A 225 41.45 -21.56 9.43
CA PRO A 225 40.94 -21.44 8.07
C PRO A 225 39.42 -21.34 8.14
N ALA A 226 38.86 -20.18 7.78
CA ALA A 226 37.43 -19.96 7.70
C ALA A 226 36.85 -20.99 6.71
N ALA A 227 36.06 -21.94 7.22
CA ALA A 227 35.02 -22.52 6.40
C ALA A 227 34.04 -21.37 6.18
N VAL A 228 34.09 -20.76 5.00
CA VAL A 228 33.09 -19.77 4.59
C VAL A 228 31.80 -20.56 4.40
N PRO A 229 30.78 -20.39 5.27
CA PRO A 229 29.46 -20.90 4.95
C PRO A 229 29.02 -20.15 3.70
N VAL A 230 28.74 -20.86 2.62
CA VAL A 230 28.04 -20.27 1.48
C VAL A 230 26.57 -20.32 1.87
N ALA A 231 25.90 -19.17 1.85
CA ALA A 231 24.45 -19.13 2.02
C ALA A 231 23.82 -20.17 1.07
N PRO A 232 22.85 -20.98 1.52
CA PRO A 232 22.16 -21.92 0.64
C PRO A 232 21.66 -21.19 -0.63
N GLU A 233 21.88 -21.76 -1.81
CA GLU A 233 21.32 -21.23 -3.08
C GLU A 233 19.77 -21.23 -3.08
N ALA A 234 19.16 -22.03 -2.20
CA ALA A 234 17.72 -22.14 -2.03
C ALA A 234 17.28 -21.40 -0.76
N GLY A 235 16.45 -20.37 -0.93
CA GLY A 235 15.92 -19.55 0.16
C GLY A 235 15.65 -18.10 -0.24
N ARG A 236 16.09 -17.66 -1.43
CA ARG A 236 15.66 -16.39 -2.01
C ARG A 236 14.33 -16.58 -2.73
N SER A 237 13.28 -17.00 -2.02
CA SER A 237 11.94 -16.73 -2.54
C SER A 237 11.69 -15.25 -2.31
N SER A 238 11.78 -14.45 -3.38
CA SER A 238 11.03 -13.21 -3.52
C SER A 238 9.55 -13.51 -3.75
N GLY A 239 9.03 -14.57 -3.10
CA GLY A 239 7.68 -15.07 -3.31
C GLY A 239 6.70 -13.99 -2.88
N ARG A 240 6.29 -13.20 -3.87
CA ARG A 240 5.36 -12.10 -3.70
C ARG A 240 4.10 -12.66 -3.06
N LEU A 241 3.57 -12.00 -2.04
CA LEU A 241 2.25 -12.38 -1.56
C LEU A 241 1.23 -12.06 -2.65
N GLU A 242 0.36 -13.02 -2.91
CA GLU A 242 -0.78 -12.85 -3.82
C GLU A 242 -2.05 -12.85 -3.00
N ILE A 243 -2.95 -11.93 -3.30
CA ILE A 243 -4.27 -11.84 -2.69
C ILE A 243 -5.28 -11.96 -3.84
N THR A 244 -6.20 -12.91 -3.78
CA THR A 244 -7.28 -13.00 -4.77
C THR A 244 -8.19 -11.77 -4.71
N PRO A 245 -8.90 -11.40 -5.79
CA PRO A 245 -9.91 -10.36 -5.73
C PRO A 245 -10.88 -10.55 -4.57
N LEU A 246 -11.24 -9.46 -3.90
CA LEU A 246 -12.11 -9.53 -2.72
C LEU A 246 -13.52 -10.00 -3.12
N ALA A 247 -14.07 -10.92 -2.34
CA ALA A 247 -15.47 -11.32 -2.43
C ALA A 247 -16.27 -10.70 -1.28
N LEU A 248 -17.29 -9.93 -1.64
CA LEU A 248 -18.25 -9.34 -0.69
C LEU A 248 -19.51 -10.18 -0.59
N SER A 249 -20.04 -10.37 0.62
CA SER A 249 -21.31 -11.09 0.82
C SER A 249 -22.54 -10.32 0.37
N ALA A 250 -22.42 -9.00 0.20
CA ALA A 250 -23.44 -8.09 -0.31
C ALA A 250 -22.76 -6.84 -0.90
N GLU A 251 -23.47 -6.14 -1.77
CA GLU A 251 -22.95 -5.00 -2.55
C GLU A 251 -23.10 -3.67 -1.83
N PHE A 252 -23.91 -3.63 -0.77
CA PHE A 252 -24.01 -2.50 0.12
C PHE A 252 -24.12 -2.95 1.58
N ALA A 253 -23.67 -2.11 2.49
CA ALA A 253 -23.73 -2.34 3.93
C ALA A 253 -24.75 -1.42 4.60
N THR A 254 -25.45 -1.95 5.61
CA THR A 254 -26.31 -1.16 6.51
C THR A 254 -26.01 -1.53 7.96
N PRO A 255 -26.34 -0.68 8.95
CA PRO A 255 -26.12 -1.00 10.37
C PRO A 255 -26.71 -2.34 10.83
N ASP A 256 -27.83 -2.76 10.23
CA ASP A 256 -28.55 -4.01 10.54
C ASP A 256 -28.15 -5.19 9.62
N ALA A 257 -27.37 -4.93 8.57
CA ALA A 257 -26.90 -5.93 7.61
C ALA A 257 -25.42 -5.65 7.26
N PRO A 258 -24.49 -6.17 8.09
CA PRO A 258 -23.06 -6.03 7.83
C PRO A 258 -22.62 -6.87 6.62
N VAL A 259 -21.44 -6.55 6.08
CA VAL A 259 -20.85 -7.24 4.92
C VAL A 259 -19.69 -8.09 5.37
N THR A 260 -19.63 -9.34 4.90
CA THR A 260 -18.44 -10.17 5.01
C THR A 260 -17.54 -9.92 3.82
N ILE A 261 -16.28 -9.59 4.08
CA ILE A 261 -15.20 -9.42 3.11
C ILE A 261 -14.31 -10.64 3.20
N SER A 262 -13.97 -11.23 2.05
CA SER A 262 -13.15 -12.46 2.01
C SER A 262 -12.21 -12.52 0.82
N ALA A 263 -11.07 -13.16 0.99
CA ALA A 263 -10.09 -13.45 -0.06
C ALA A 263 -9.17 -14.61 0.38
N ASP A 264 -8.51 -15.24 -0.59
CA ASP A 264 -7.41 -16.15 -0.35
C ASP A 264 -6.08 -15.40 -0.52
N ILE A 265 -5.15 -15.65 0.40
CA ILE A 265 -3.80 -15.10 0.38
C ILE A 265 -2.81 -16.26 0.27
N SER A 266 -1.92 -16.20 -0.71
CA SER A 266 -0.87 -17.20 -0.92
C SER A 266 0.53 -16.59 -0.91
N GLY A 267 1.51 -17.40 -0.51
CA GLY A 267 2.90 -17.00 -0.34
C GLY A 267 3.47 -17.56 0.96
N ASP A 268 4.79 -17.76 1.02
CA ASP A 268 5.51 -18.35 2.16
C ASP A 268 6.13 -17.31 3.09
N ARG A 269 5.84 -16.02 2.87
CA ARG A 269 6.43 -14.88 3.59
C ARG A 269 5.39 -14.00 4.28
N LEU A 270 4.18 -14.49 4.54
CA LEU A 270 3.12 -13.69 5.15
C LEU A 270 3.47 -13.39 6.62
N ALA A 271 3.59 -12.11 6.97
CA ALA A 271 3.83 -11.67 8.35
C ALA A 271 2.53 -11.21 9.02
N TYR A 272 1.85 -10.23 8.42
CA TYR A 272 0.62 -9.68 8.98
C TYR A 272 -0.44 -9.47 7.90
N ILE A 273 -1.70 -9.44 8.32
CA ILE A 273 -2.81 -9.04 7.48
C ILE A 273 -3.50 -7.88 8.19
N TYR A 274 -3.84 -6.84 7.44
CA TYR A 274 -4.63 -5.70 7.91
C TYR A 274 -5.95 -5.63 7.17
N THR A 275 -7.01 -5.26 7.88
CA THR A 275 -8.25 -4.79 7.28
C THR A 275 -8.13 -3.30 6.99
N PHE A 276 -8.71 -2.84 5.88
CA PHE A 276 -8.70 -1.42 5.50
C PHE A 276 -10.12 -0.95 5.18
N ILE A 277 -10.47 0.24 5.65
CA ILE A 277 -11.71 0.93 5.30
C ILE A 277 -11.40 2.38 4.90
N GLY A 278 -11.63 2.70 3.64
CA GLY A 278 -11.54 4.05 3.07
C GLY A 278 -12.91 4.61 2.73
N ARG A 279 -13.07 5.93 2.75
CA ARG A 279 -14.28 6.63 2.34
C ARG A 279 -13.96 7.76 1.37
N PHE A 280 -14.65 7.78 0.23
CA PHE A 280 -14.48 8.86 -0.73
C PHE A 280 -15.09 10.17 -0.23
N LEU A 281 -14.34 11.26 -0.41
CA LEU A 281 -14.79 12.64 -0.21
C LEU A 281 -14.97 13.31 -1.57
N PRO A 282 -16.16 13.20 -2.19
CA PRO A 282 -16.33 13.50 -3.61
C PRO A 282 -16.23 15.00 -3.96
N ARG A 283 -16.10 15.89 -2.98
CA ARG A 283 -15.80 17.31 -3.24
C ARG A 283 -14.32 17.66 -3.21
N GLN A 284 -13.46 16.69 -2.89
CA GLN A 284 -12.06 16.91 -2.56
C GLN A 284 -11.09 15.98 -3.29
N ASP A 285 -11.57 15.05 -4.15
CA ASP A 285 -10.74 14.02 -4.78
C ASP A 285 -9.87 13.28 -3.75
N VAL A 286 -10.47 12.86 -2.64
CA VAL A 286 -9.74 12.26 -1.51
C VAL A 286 -10.37 10.94 -1.10
N LEU A 287 -9.55 9.92 -0.90
CA LEU A 287 -9.91 8.69 -0.21
C LEU A 287 -9.46 8.81 1.26
N LEU A 288 -10.39 9.15 2.15
CA LEU A 288 -10.10 9.27 3.58
C LEU A 288 -9.99 7.87 4.20
N ILE A 289 -8.91 7.59 4.94
CA ILE A 289 -8.76 6.34 5.68
C ILE A 289 -9.55 6.46 6.99
N GLU A 290 -10.62 5.67 7.11
CA GLU A 290 -11.50 5.69 8.29
C GLU A 290 -11.11 4.60 9.31
N ASP A 291 -10.58 3.47 8.85
CA ASP A 291 -10.15 2.36 9.72
C ASP A 291 -9.01 1.55 9.09
N MET A 292 -8.08 1.10 9.93
CA MET A 292 -7.04 0.15 9.56
C MET A 292 -6.63 -0.60 10.81
N ASP A 293 -6.73 -1.93 10.81
CA ASP A 293 -6.44 -2.76 11.99
C ASP A 293 -5.84 -4.12 11.61
N TYR A 294 -5.15 -4.78 12.53
CA TYR A 294 -4.68 -6.14 12.33
C TYR A 294 -5.84 -7.12 12.25
N LEU A 295 -5.83 -7.99 11.24
CA LEU A 295 -6.65 -9.18 11.22
C LEU A 295 -6.04 -10.24 12.14
N ILE A 296 -6.78 -10.61 13.18
CA ILE A 296 -6.34 -11.61 14.15
C ILE A 296 -6.49 -13.01 13.56
N ALA A 297 -5.35 -13.69 13.36
CA ALA A 297 -5.25 -15.10 13.01
C ALA A 297 -6.04 -16.02 13.96
N ASP A 298 -6.52 -17.16 13.43
CA ASP A 298 -7.20 -18.19 14.21
C ASP A 298 -6.31 -18.78 15.30
N ASP A 299 -5.01 -18.89 15.03
CA ASP A 299 -3.97 -19.34 15.93
C ASP A 299 -2.93 -18.21 16.12
N THR A 300 -2.58 -17.96 17.39
CA THR A 300 -1.59 -16.95 17.78
C THR A 300 -0.55 -17.61 18.68
N GLN A 301 0.72 -17.32 18.44
CA GLN A 301 1.82 -17.73 19.30
C GLN A 301 2.31 -16.55 20.14
N GLU A 302 3.02 -16.84 21.23
CA GLU A 302 3.58 -15.81 22.11
C GLU A 302 4.99 -16.18 22.56
N ILE A 303 5.94 -15.25 22.39
CA ILE A 303 7.30 -15.35 22.94
C ILE A 303 7.69 -14.04 23.62
N GLY A 304 8.10 -14.13 24.89
CA GLY A 304 8.50 -12.95 25.66
C GLY A 304 7.35 -11.99 25.99
N GLY A 305 6.08 -12.41 25.83
CA GLY A 305 4.91 -11.54 25.96
C GLY A 305 4.51 -10.83 24.67
N ILE A 306 5.20 -11.11 23.56
CA ILE A 306 4.87 -10.59 22.23
C ILE A 306 4.05 -11.64 21.50
N ALA A 307 2.83 -11.27 21.12
CA ALA A 307 1.97 -12.09 20.30
C ALA A 307 2.33 -11.93 18.81
N TYR A 308 2.24 -13.01 18.05
CA TYR A 308 2.38 -12.98 16.60
C TYR A 308 1.50 -14.04 15.95
N PRO A 309 1.03 -13.81 14.71
CA PRO A 309 0.12 -14.72 14.04
C PRO A 309 0.81 -16.01 13.62
N ASP A 310 0.05 -17.11 13.60
CA ASP A 310 0.46 -18.42 13.06
C ASP A 310 -0.32 -18.67 11.77
N TRP A 311 0.26 -18.25 10.64
CA TRP A 311 -0.32 -18.46 9.31
C TRP A 311 0.07 -19.83 8.74
N SER A 312 -0.82 -20.45 7.97
CA SER A 312 -0.50 -21.70 7.28
C SER A 312 0.47 -21.47 6.11
N GLU A 313 1.53 -22.30 6.01
CA GLU A 313 2.50 -22.26 4.90
C GLU A 313 1.87 -22.51 3.51
N GLU A 314 0.68 -23.13 3.44
CA GLU A 314 -0.06 -23.39 2.20
C GLU A 314 -0.91 -22.20 1.71
N GLY A 315 -0.86 -21.05 2.40
CA GLY A 315 -1.75 -19.91 2.21
C GLY A 315 -2.91 -19.88 3.22
N VAL A 316 -3.61 -18.75 3.30
CA VAL A 316 -4.70 -18.50 4.25
C VAL A 316 -5.95 -17.95 3.55
N SER A 317 -7.10 -18.53 3.85
CA SER A 317 -8.40 -17.97 3.50
C SER A 317 -8.87 -17.03 4.59
N VAL A 318 -9.05 -15.76 4.27
CA VAL A 318 -9.47 -14.71 5.20
C VAL A 318 -10.94 -14.40 4.98
N ALA A 319 -11.68 -14.23 6.08
CA ALA A 319 -13.03 -13.68 6.06
C ALA A 319 -13.29 -12.86 7.33
N TYR A 320 -13.67 -11.59 7.18
CA TYR A 320 -14.06 -10.72 8.30
C TYR A 320 -15.39 -10.02 8.01
N GLU A 321 -16.14 -9.75 9.06
CA GLU A 321 -17.42 -9.03 8.97
C GLU A 321 -17.19 -7.56 9.34
N TRP A 322 -17.58 -6.65 8.45
CA TRP A 322 -17.55 -5.22 8.72
C TRP A 322 -18.97 -4.69 8.91
N GLN A 323 -19.18 -4.00 10.03
CA GLN A 323 -20.37 -3.20 10.29
C GLN A 323 -20.04 -1.74 9.99
N PRO A 324 -20.93 -0.96 9.34
CA PRO A 324 -20.65 0.43 8.96
C PRO A 324 -20.66 1.37 10.17
N VAL A 325 -19.58 1.29 10.95
CA VAL A 325 -19.23 2.15 12.09
C VAL A 325 -17.82 2.70 11.90
N ILE A 326 -17.56 3.88 12.48
CA ILE A 326 -16.26 4.55 12.47
C ILE A 326 -15.85 4.84 13.90
N TYR A 327 -14.57 4.63 14.21
CA TYR A 327 -14.03 4.92 15.52
C TYR A 327 -13.89 6.43 15.78
N ALA A 328 -14.10 6.80 17.04
CA ALA A 328 -14.06 8.16 17.51
C ALA A 328 -13.33 8.25 18.86
N ILE A 329 -12.68 9.39 19.07
CA ILE A 329 -12.21 9.79 20.40
C ILE A 329 -13.31 10.61 21.08
N SER A 330 -13.49 10.38 22.38
CA SER A 330 -14.55 11.00 23.18
C SER A 330 -14.02 11.55 24.49
N ASN A 331 -14.51 12.72 24.88
CA ASN A 331 -14.28 13.31 26.21
C ASN A 331 -15.45 13.06 27.17
N GLY A 332 -16.39 12.19 26.78
CA GLY A 332 -17.61 11.88 27.53
C GLY A 332 -18.76 12.87 27.33
N THR A 333 -18.54 13.99 26.64
CA THR A 333 -19.57 14.98 26.29
C THR A 333 -19.66 15.23 24.78
N ASP A 334 -18.50 15.36 24.14
CA ASP A 334 -18.30 15.51 22.70
C ASP A 334 -17.43 14.34 22.21
N ALA A 335 -17.65 13.94 20.96
CA ALA A 335 -16.86 12.93 20.28
C ALA A 335 -16.55 13.38 18.85
N THR A 336 -15.38 12.97 18.35
CA THR A 336 -14.95 13.20 16.98
C THR A 336 -14.35 11.94 16.41
N LYS A 337 -14.63 11.68 15.13
CA LYS A 337 -14.00 10.61 14.36
C LYS A 337 -12.48 10.76 14.39
N ALA A 338 -11.79 9.63 14.39
CA ALA A 338 -10.35 9.56 14.39
C ALA A 338 -9.86 8.26 13.75
N LEU A 339 -8.79 8.35 12.96
CA LEU A 339 -8.08 7.17 12.49
C LEU A 339 -7.23 6.61 13.63
N PHE A 340 -7.53 5.39 14.04
CA PHE A 340 -6.76 4.63 15.02
C PHE A 340 -5.79 3.72 14.27
N ARG A 341 -4.49 3.95 14.42
CA ARG A 341 -3.47 3.08 13.83
C ARG A 341 -3.00 2.06 14.88
N PRO A 342 -3.10 0.74 14.64
CA PRO A 342 -2.55 -0.24 15.56
C PRO A 342 -1.04 -0.06 15.67
N GLN A 343 -0.50 -0.24 16.87
CA GLN A 343 0.93 -0.07 17.15
C GLN A 343 1.68 -1.40 17.27
N ALA A 344 0.95 -2.51 17.49
CA ALA A 344 1.49 -3.86 17.55
C ALA A 344 0.36 -4.87 17.36
N TYR A 345 0.71 -6.08 16.90
CA TYR A 345 -0.19 -7.22 16.88
C TYR A 345 -0.38 -7.73 18.32
N ASP A 346 -1.53 -7.45 18.92
CA ASP A 346 -1.90 -7.89 20.28
C ASP A 346 -3.41 -8.22 20.29
N PRO A 347 -3.80 -9.50 20.20
CA PRO A 347 -5.21 -9.89 20.14
C PRO A 347 -5.95 -9.74 21.48
N GLU A 348 -5.24 -9.56 22.60
CA GLU A 348 -5.87 -9.44 23.92
C GLU A 348 -6.10 -7.98 24.31
N SER A 349 -5.14 -7.10 24.03
CA SER A 349 -5.12 -5.72 24.54
C SER A 349 -4.37 -4.78 23.57
N PRO A 350 -4.91 -4.57 22.35
CA PRO A 350 -4.24 -3.78 21.31
C PRO A 350 -4.01 -2.34 21.75
N THR A 351 -2.85 -1.81 21.35
CA THR A 351 -2.51 -0.40 21.51
C THR A 351 -2.73 0.31 20.18
N PHE A 352 -3.48 1.41 20.19
CA PHE A 352 -3.71 2.26 19.03
C PHE A 352 -3.11 3.65 19.22
N ALA A 353 -2.71 4.30 18.14
CA ALA A 353 -2.33 5.70 18.12
C ALA A 353 -3.27 6.52 17.25
N VAL A 354 -3.62 7.72 17.73
CA VAL A 354 -4.35 8.76 17.00
C VAL A 354 -3.44 9.96 16.83
N GLU A 355 -3.35 10.46 15.60
CA GLU A 355 -2.53 11.63 15.28
C GLU A 355 -3.32 12.92 15.37
N GLY A 356 -2.66 14.00 15.79
CA GLY A 356 -3.33 15.28 15.98
C GLY A 356 -2.41 16.45 16.25
N ILE A 357 -3.04 17.61 16.37
CA ILE A 357 -2.41 18.85 16.81
C ILE A 357 -2.80 19.09 18.27
N TYR A 358 -1.83 18.96 19.16
CA TYR A 358 -1.98 19.34 20.56
C TYR A 358 -1.80 20.84 20.73
N THR A 359 -2.77 21.51 21.37
CA THR A 359 -2.71 22.94 21.69
C THR A 359 -2.73 23.14 23.21
N PHE A 360 -1.66 23.73 23.74
CA PHE A 360 -1.56 24.06 25.16
C PHE A 360 -2.46 25.26 25.50
N GLY A 361 -3.50 25.07 26.32
CA GLY A 361 -4.51 26.07 26.63
C GLY A 361 -3.97 27.34 27.32
N GLN A 362 -2.85 27.23 28.05
CA GLN A 362 -2.24 28.40 28.71
C GLN A 362 -1.37 29.27 27.78
N SER A 363 -0.74 28.66 26.77
CA SER A 363 0.25 29.32 25.93
C SER A 363 -0.17 29.48 24.47
N GLU A 364 -1.23 28.77 24.06
CA GLU A 364 -1.71 28.62 22.69
C GLU A 364 -0.64 28.02 21.75
N GLN A 365 0.44 27.45 22.31
CA GLN A 365 1.45 26.76 21.53
C GLN A 365 0.87 25.46 20.96
N GLN A 366 1.16 25.21 19.68
CA GLN A 366 0.75 24.01 18.98
C GLN A 366 1.94 23.08 18.71
N ARG A 367 1.68 21.77 18.72
CA ARG A 367 2.61 20.71 18.37
C ARG A 367 1.86 19.59 17.67
N TYR A 368 2.50 18.97 16.68
CA TYR A 368 2.11 17.64 16.26
C TYR A 368 2.26 16.68 17.45
N ALA A 369 1.27 15.80 17.63
CA ALA A 369 1.24 14.85 18.72
C ALA A 369 0.58 13.54 18.29
N LYS A 370 1.01 12.45 18.93
CA LYS A 370 0.35 11.14 18.89
C LYS A 370 -0.24 10.84 20.26
N MET A 371 -1.48 10.39 20.28
CA MET A 371 -2.22 10.00 21.46
C MET A 371 -2.45 8.48 21.42
N PHE A 372 -2.03 7.80 22.47
CA PHE A 372 -2.08 6.34 22.54
C PHE A 372 -3.29 5.90 23.37
N PHE A 373 -3.90 4.80 22.96
CA PHE A 373 -5.04 4.18 23.61
C PHE A 373 -4.77 2.69 23.82
N ARG A 374 -5.11 2.19 25.00
CA ARG A 374 -5.09 0.77 25.35
C ARG A 374 -6.30 0.44 26.20
N ASP A 375 -6.91 -0.72 25.98
CA ASP A 375 -8.17 -1.13 26.64
C ASP A 375 -9.29 -0.06 26.51
N GLY A 376 -9.32 0.66 25.39
CA GLY A 376 -10.31 1.70 25.08
C GLY A 376 -10.12 3.03 25.82
N VAL A 377 -9.02 3.23 26.55
CA VAL A 377 -8.74 4.46 27.31
C VAL A 377 -7.38 5.04 26.91
N MET A 378 -7.27 6.36 26.86
CA MET A 378 -6.02 7.07 26.59
C MET A 378 -4.93 6.69 27.61
N SER A 379 -3.81 6.15 27.15
CA SER A 379 -2.64 5.77 27.97
C SER A 379 -1.55 6.86 27.99
N GLY A 380 -1.44 7.67 26.93
CA GLY A 380 -0.44 8.74 26.88
C GLY A 380 -0.56 9.67 25.67
N ILE A 381 0.15 10.81 25.71
CA ILE A 381 0.28 11.73 24.57
C ILE A 381 1.74 12.13 24.43
N TYR A 382 2.27 12.07 23.22
CA TYR A 382 3.65 12.46 22.91
C TYR A 382 3.66 13.50 21.79
N SER A 383 4.38 14.60 22.02
CA SER A 383 4.65 15.60 21.00
C SER A 383 5.95 15.34 20.27
N PHE A 384 5.98 15.71 19.00
CA PHE A 384 7.17 15.59 18.16
C PHE A 384 7.65 16.97 17.69
N GLY A 385 8.88 17.03 17.17
CA GLY A 385 9.32 18.16 16.36
C GLY A 385 8.68 18.13 14.98
N GLY A 386 9.09 19.04 14.09
CA GLY A 386 8.59 19.08 12.70
C GLY A 386 7.48 20.10 12.47
N SER A 387 6.63 19.81 11.49
CA SER A 387 5.45 20.61 11.15
C SER A 387 4.31 20.28 12.14
N LEU A 388 3.10 20.81 11.88
CA LEU A 388 1.91 20.40 12.64
C LEU A 388 1.24 19.14 12.08
N THR A 389 1.73 18.61 10.96
CA THR A 389 1.13 17.49 10.21
C THR A 389 2.10 16.32 10.01
N ALA A 390 3.37 16.47 10.40
CA ALA A 390 4.38 15.43 10.27
C ALA A 390 5.36 15.48 11.45
N ALA A 391 5.62 14.30 12.03
CA ALA A 391 6.57 14.12 13.11
C ALA A 391 8.01 14.23 12.61
N VAL A 392 8.88 14.90 13.38
CA VAL A 392 10.33 14.81 13.18
C VAL A 392 11.05 14.71 14.53
N GLY A 393 11.95 13.74 14.63
CA GLY A 393 12.85 13.55 15.77
C GLY A 393 12.18 12.93 16.99
N ALA A 394 12.93 12.89 18.10
CA ALA A 394 12.51 12.14 19.29
C ALA A 394 11.25 12.70 19.97
N PRO A 395 10.33 11.83 20.44
CA PRO A 395 9.11 12.22 21.13
C PRO A 395 9.37 12.91 22.47
N ARG A 396 8.37 13.68 22.92
CA ARG A 396 8.30 14.27 24.26
C ARG A 396 6.92 14.09 24.83
N GLU A 397 6.85 13.36 25.93
CA GLU A 397 5.62 13.15 26.68
C GLU A 397 4.97 14.49 27.06
N ILE A 398 3.66 14.58 26.83
CA ILE A 398 2.80 15.67 27.26
C ILE A 398 1.98 15.15 28.43
N THR A 399 1.95 15.95 29.50
CA THR A 399 0.99 15.74 30.59
C THR A 399 -0.20 16.69 30.38
N PRO A 400 -1.39 16.19 29.98
CA PRO A 400 -2.50 17.06 29.63
C PRO A 400 -2.98 17.93 30.78
N GLN A 401 -3.47 19.13 30.49
CA GLN A 401 -4.07 20.04 31.48
C GLN A 401 -5.50 20.38 31.07
N ILE A 402 -6.37 20.65 32.05
CA ILE A 402 -7.74 21.12 31.75
C ILE A 402 -7.69 22.38 30.88
N GLY A 403 -8.40 22.35 29.75
CA GLY A 403 -8.45 23.44 28.77
C GLY A 403 -7.38 23.37 27.68
N ASP A 404 -6.47 22.40 27.72
CA ASP A 404 -5.70 22.01 26.54
C ASP A 404 -6.63 21.33 25.51
N THR A 405 -6.27 21.38 24.23
CA THR A 405 -7.10 20.81 23.16
C THR A 405 -6.31 19.88 22.25
N PHE A 406 -7.01 18.93 21.65
CA PHE A 406 -6.48 18.01 20.64
C PHE A 406 -7.34 18.11 19.38
N THR A 407 -6.75 18.56 18.28
CA THR A 407 -7.39 18.57 16.96
C THR A 407 -6.94 17.32 16.22
N VAL A 408 -7.87 16.42 15.88
CA VAL A 408 -7.56 15.19 15.14
C VAL A 408 -7.00 15.56 13.77
N LEU A 409 -5.99 14.83 13.31
CA LEU A 409 -5.54 14.89 11.91
C LEU A 409 -6.23 13.77 11.13
N GLU A 410 -6.97 14.17 10.12
CA GLU A 410 -7.55 13.29 9.10
C GLU A 410 -6.47 12.94 8.07
N ARG A 411 -6.40 11.67 7.68
CA ARG A 411 -5.40 11.10 6.78
C ARG A 411 -6.09 10.38 5.62
N GLY A 412 -5.51 10.46 4.44
CA GLY A 412 -6.04 9.78 3.27
C GLY A 412 -5.14 9.90 2.06
N ASP A 413 -5.61 9.36 0.95
CA ASP A 413 -4.97 9.53 -0.34
C ASP A 413 -5.55 10.75 -1.05
N ASP A 414 -4.67 11.54 -1.66
CA ASP A 414 -5.04 12.62 -2.58
C ASP A 414 -5.10 12.02 -4.00
N LEU A 415 -6.32 11.76 -4.48
CA LEU A 415 -6.58 11.13 -5.77
C LEU A 415 -6.36 12.09 -6.94
N SER A 416 -6.07 13.37 -6.68
CA SER A 416 -5.64 14.32 -7.72
C SER A 416 -4.16 14.18 -8.08
N LEU A 417 -3.42 13.36 -7.33
CA LEU A 417 -2.00 13.06 -7.54
C LEU A 417 -1.85 11.63 -8.06
N ASP A 418 -0.93 11.42 -9.00
CA ASP A 418 -0.76 10.12 -9.65
C ASP A 418 -0.01 9.12 -8.77
N GLY A 419 -0.49 7.87 -8.78
CA GLY A 419 0.16 6.71 -8.18
C GLY A 419 0.54 6.91 -6.70
N GLU A 420 1.75 6.49 -6.34
CA GLU A 420 2.27 6.58 -4.96
C GLU A 420 2.40 8.01 -4.45
N ALA A 421 2.42 9.04 -5.31
CA ALA A 421 2.50 10.43 -4.86
C ALA A 421 1.23 10.88 -4.12
N GLY A 422 0.08 10.29 -4.45
CA GLY A 422 -1.19 10.53 -3.79
C GLY A 422 -1.32 9.81 -2.45
N ARG A 423 -0.61 8.70 -2.26
CA ARG A 423 -0.77 7.80 -1.12
C ARG A 423 -0.42 8.46 0.22
N GLU A 424 -1.35 8.41 1.17
CA GLU A 424 -1.31 9.07 2.49
C GLU A 424 -0.91 10.57 2.47
N SER A 425 -0.97 11.22 1.31
CA SER A 425 -0.51 12.59 1.13
C SER A 425 -1.54 13.61 1.61
N TYR A 426 -2.81 13.22 1.71
CA TYR A 426 -3.87 14.06 2.27
C TYR A 426 -3.77 14.14 3.78
N VAL A 427 -3.65 15.37 4.29
CA VAL A 427 -3.61 15.66 5.72
C VAL A 427 -4.40 16.92 6.04
N ALA A 428 -5.48 16.77 6.80
CA ALA A 428 -6.34 17.89 7.18
C ALA A 428 -6.63 17.92 8.68
N PRO A 429 -6.75 19.11 9.30
CA PRO A 429 -7.26 19.21 10.66
C PRO A 429 -8.76 18.93 10.70
N GLY A 430 -9.15 17.87 11.40
CA GLY A 430 -10.53 17.53 11.72
C GLY A 430 -11.08 18.32 12.90
N GLN A 431 -12.01 17.73 13.66
CA GLN A 431 -12.60 18.40 14.81
C GLN A 431 -11.65 18.44 16.03
N THR A 432 -11.93 19.36 16.95
CA THR A 432 -11.11 19.61 18.13
C THR A 432 -11.87 19.22 19.40
N LEU A 433 -11.25 18.38 20.22
CA LEU A 433 -11.72 18.09 21.57
C LEU A 433 -10.95 18.90 22.60
N THR A 434 -11.65 19.27 23.67
CA THR A 434 -11.04 19.91 24.85
C THR A 434 -10.86 18.89 25.95
N PHE A 435 -9.70 18.91 26.59
CA PHE A 435 -9.43 18.09 27.77
C PHE A 435 -10.14 18.67 29.00
N GLU A 436 -11.07 17.90 29.57
CA GLU A 436 -11.91 18.33 30.70
C GLU A 436 -11.47 17.79 32.06
N GLY A 437 -10.48 16.91 32.10
CA GLY A 437 -9.86 16.37 33.31
C GLY A 437 -9.84 14.85 33.38
N ASP A 438 -10.78 14.19 32.71
CA ASP A 438 -10.79 12.74 32.51
C ASP A 438 -10.04 12.37 31.21
N PRO A 439 -9.40 11.18 31.14
CA PRO A 439 -8.79 10.67 29.90
C PRO A 439 -9.82 10.54 28.77
N PHE A 440 -9.39 10.76 27.53
CA PHE A 440 -10.23 10.43 26.38
C PHE A 440 -10.42 8.92 26.28
N VAL A 441 -11.55 8.50 25.70
CA VAL A 441 -11.90 7.10 25.48
C VAL A 441 -12.23 6.86 24.01
N ILE A 442 -12.08 5.60 23.58
CA ILE A 442 -12.55 5.15 22.27
C ILE A 442 -14.06 4.88 22.34
N GLU A 443 -14.78 5.37 21.35
CA GLU A 443 -16.15 4.96 21.06
C GLU A 443 -16.35 4.75 19.55
N THR A 444 -17.48 4.21 19.15
CA THR A 444 -17.86 4.04 17.75
C THR A 444 -19.04 4.93 17.42
N THR A 445 -19.01 5.56 16.25
CA THR A 445 -20.12 6.33 15.68
C THR A 445 -20.60 5.65 14.40
N PRO A 446 -21.88 5.81 14.00
CA PRO A 446 -22.35 5.23 12.74
C PRO A 446 -21.62 5.84 11.54
N ALA A 447 -21.20 5.00 10.58
CA ALA A 447 -20.50 5.46 9.38
C ALA A 447 -21.47 6.19 8.44
N PRO A 448 -21.14 7.40 7.92
CA PRO A 448 -22.00 8.11 6.98
C PRO A 448 -22.35 7.31 5.73
N SER A 449 -23.53 7.55 5.14
CA SER A 449 -23.83 7.00 3.81
C SER A 449 -22.85 7.49 2.74
N GLY A 450 -22.56 6.65 1.74
CA GLY A 450 -21.74 7.00 0.57
C GLY A 450 -20.85 5.85 0.11
N ASN A 451 -19.89 6.18 -0.77
CA ASN A 451 -18.93 5.21 -1.30
C ASN A 451 -17.77 4.99 -0.34
N TYR A 452 -17.51 3.71 -0.07
CA TYR A 452 -16.37 3.23 0.69
C TYR A 452 -15.53 2.32 -0.20
N VAL A 453 -14.29 2.16 0.22
CA VAL A 453 -13.40 1.10 -0.23
C VAL A 453 -13.15 0.21 0.98
N VAL A 454 -13.37 -1.09 0.83
CA VAL A 454 -12.95 -2.09 1.81
C VAL A 454 -11.74 -2.82 1.27
N GLY A 455 -10.81 -3.18 2.14
CA GLY A 455 -9.53 -3.72 1.72
C GLY A 455 -8.96 -4.80 2.63
N LEU A 456 -8.03 -5.55 2.05
CA LEU A 456 -7.07 -6.38 2.75
C LEU A 456 -5.66 -5.96 2.32
N ILE A 457 -4.80 -5.78 3.31
CA ILE A 457 -3.38 -5.48 3.11
C ILE A 457 -2.61 -6.64 3.73
N ALA A 458 -1.85 -7.39 2.93
CA ALA A 458 -0.93 -8.41 3.41
C ALA A 458 0.48 -7.81 3.48
N GLU A 459 1.11 -7.87 4.64
CA GLU A 459 2.49 -7.46 4.85
C GLU A 459 3.38 -8.71 4.92
N ASP A 460 4.48 -8.68 4.19
CA ASP A 460 5.47 -9.76 4.22
C ASP A 460 6.51 -9.61 5.33
N LEU A 461 7.41 -10.59 5.47
CA LEU A 461 8.45 -10.58 6.51
C LEU A 461 9.50 -9.45 6.36
N ASP A 462 9.58 -8.80 5.19
CA ASP A 462 10.42 -7.62 4.95
C ASP A 462 9.67 -6.30 5.17
N GLY A 463 8.37 -6.35 5.45
CA GLY A 463 7.51 -5.19 5.64
C GLY A 463 6.92 -4.64 4.34
N GLN A 464 7.06 -5.34 3.22
CA GLN A 464 6.41 -4.96 1.96
C GLN A 464 4.91 -5.27 2.05
N THR A 465 4.09 -4.33 1.63
CA THR A 465 2.63 -4.51 1.59
C THR A 465 2.13 -4.90 0.20
N TYR A 466 1.08 -5.71 0.19
CA TYR A 466 0.32 -6.16 -0.97
C TYR A 466 -1.15 -5.96 -0.69
N GLU A 467 -1.90 -5.42 -1.63
CA GLU A 467 -3.19 -4.83 -1.31
C GLU A 467 -4.24 -5.26 -2.32
N GLN A 468 -5.44 -5.54 -1.81
CA GLN A 468 -6.64 -5.71 -2.62
C GLN A 468 -7.75 -4.88 -2.00
N TYR A 469 -8.51 -4.24 -2.86
CA TYR A 469 -9.56 -3.31 -2.52
C TYR A 469 -10.82 -3.63 -3.31
N GLU A 470 -11.97 -3.28 -2.74
CA GLU A 470 -13.25 -3.41 -3.41
C GLU A 470 -14.17 -2.26 -2.99
N GLY A 471 -14.93 -1.74 -3.95
CA GLY A 471 -15.92 -0.70 -3.71
C GLY A 471 -17.12 -1.25 -2.95
N LEU A 472 -17.58 -0.51 -1.94
CA LEU A 472 -18.73 -0.85 -1.13
C LEU A 472 -19.58 0.39 -0.88
N PHE A 473 -20.86 0.34 -1.25
CA PHE A 473 -21.80 1.39 -0.90
C PHE A 473 -22.31 1.23 0.53
N VAL A 474 -22.39 2.32 1.31
CA VAL A 474 -22.95 2.31 2.66
C VAL A 474 -24.25 3.10 2.71
N VAL A 475 -25.28 2.49 3.32
CA VAL A 475 -26.56 3.14 3.62
C VAL A 475 -26.74 3.17 5.14
N ASN A 476 -26.66 4.37 5.72
CA ASN A 476 -26.79 4.57 7.15
C ASN A 476 -27.68 5.77 7.52
N GLU A 477 -28.98 5.50 7.68
CA GLU A 477 -29.98 6.50 8.06
C GLU A 477 -29.86 7.00 9.51
N GLU A 478 -28.97 6.42 10.33
CA GLU A 478 -28.70 6.90 11.69
C GLU A 478 -27.80 8.14 11.72
N THR A 479 -27.18 8.47 10.58
CA THR A 479 -26.29 9.63 10.42
C THR A 479 -27.02 10.83 9.85
N GLU A 480 -26.57 12.02 10.22
CA GLU A 480 -27.00 13.25 9.55
C GLU A 480 -26.38 13.30 8.14
N PRO A 481 -27.12 13.83 7.13
CA PRO A 481 -26.59 14.02 5.79
C PRO A 481 -25.25 14.76 5.78
N VAL A 482 -24.21 14.11 5.28
CA VAL A 482 -22.92 14.77 5.05
C VAL A 482 -23.11 15.69 3.86
N ASP A 483 -22.80 16.98 4.03
CA ASP A 483 -22.86 17.96 2.96
C ASP A 483 -24.23 18.14 2.28
N GLY A 484 -25.30 17.69 2.95
CA GLY A 484 -26.68 17.77 2.45
C GLY A 484 -27.08 16.61 1.52
N PHE A 485 -26.26 15.57 1.41
CA PHE A 485 -26.52 14.41 0.57
C PHE A 485 -27.03 13.21 1.36
N VAL A 486 -27.92 12.44 0.74
CA VAL A 486 -28.47 11.18 1.27
C VAL A 486 -28.32 10.08 0.22
N SER A 487 -28.30 8.83 0.67
CA SER A 487 -28.16 7.65 -0.21
C SER A 487 -29.45 7.30 -0.93
N TYR A 488 -29.32 6.88 -2.19
CA TYR A 488 -30.31 6.15 -2.95
C TYR A 488 -29.71 4.84 -3.46
N VAL A 489 -30.45 3.75 -3.32
CA VAL A 489 -30.08 2.42 -3.80
C VAL A 489 -31.23 1.89 -4.65
N ASP A 490 -30.92 1.45 -5.87
CA ASP A 490 -31.85 0.80 -6.77
C ASP A 490 -31.36 -0.63 -7.06
N GLU A 491 -31.89 -1.60 -6.30
CA GLU A 491 -31.55 -3.02 -6.47
C GLU A 491 -32.09 -3.59 -7.80
N ASP A 492 -33.16 -3.01 -8.35
CA ASP A 492 -33.75 -3.49 -9.61
C ASP A 492 -32.86 -3.11 -10.81
N PHE A 493 -32.23 -1.94 -10.75
CA PHE A 493 -31.32 -1.43 -11.78
C PHE A 493 -29.84 -1.60 -11.44
N GLY A 494 -29.49 -2.09 -10.25
CA GLY A 494 -28.12 -2.46 -9.89
C GLY A 494 -27.18 -1.28 -9.69
N PHE A 495 -27.65 -0.18 -9.09
CA PHE A 495 -26.79 0.96 -8.76
C PHE A 495 -27.14 1.64 -7.44
N ALA A 496 -26.17 2.37 -6.90
CA ALA A 496 -26.32 3.28 -5.78
C ALA A 496 -25.68 4.64 -6.08
N THR A 497 -26.17 5.69 -5.43
CA THR A 497 -25.58 7.04 -5.51
C THR A 497 -26.02 7.88 -4.33
N LEU A 498 -25.26 8.93 -4.01
CA LEU A 498 -25.76 10.02 -3.17
C LEU A 498 -26.53 11.03 -4.01
N TYR A 499 -27.52 11.69 -3.41
CA TYR A 499 -28.25 12.80 -4.05
C TYR A 499 -28.63 13.88 -3.02
N PRO A 500 -28.86 15.14 -3.43
CA PRO A 500 -29.25 16.19 -2.50
C PRO A 500 -30.56 15.87 -1.78
N ALA A 501 -30.57 16.02 -0.45
CA ALA A 501 -31.70 15.60 0.39
C ALA A 501 -33.02 16.35 0.13
N ASP A 502 -32.95 17.52 -0.51
CA ASP A 502 -34.11 18.32 -0.89
C ASP A 502 -34.62 18.05 -2.32
N TRP A 503 -33.95 17.18 -3.07
CA TRP A 503 -34.38 16.78 -4.42
C TRP A 503 -35.47 15.71 -4.41
N THR A 504 -36.21 15.65 -5.51
CA THR A 504 -37.27 14.66 -5.73
C THR A 504 -36.79 13.53 -6.62
N ILE A 505 -37.23 12.31 -6.32
CA ILE A 505 -36.90 11.09 -7.07
C ILE A 505 -38.16 10.57 -7.79
N GLU A 506 -38.03 10.26 -9.07
CA GLU A 506 -39.07 9.60 -9.86
C GLU A 506 -38.48 8.44 -10.70
N ALA A 507 -38.79 7.21 -10.29
CA ALA A 507 -38.47 6.01 -11.07
C ALA A 507 -39.49 5.78 -12.20
N ASP A 508 -39.00 5.50 -13.41
CA ASP A 508 -39.79 5.05 -14.56
C ASP A 508 -39.35 3.64 -15.00
N PRO A 509 -39.97 2.58 -14.44
CA PRO A 509 -39.66 1.20 -14.80
C PRO A 509 -39.94 0.86 -16.27
N ALA A 510 -40.74 1.65 -16.99
CA ALA A 510 -40.99 1.41 -18.41
C ALA A 510 -39.83 1.86 -19.29
N GLN A 511 -39.02 2.80 -18.81
CA GLN A 511 -37.82 3.31 -19.46
C GLN A 511 -36.53 2.82 -18.80
N ALA A 512 -36.65 1.95 -17.79
CA ALA A 512 -35.53 1.49 -16.97
C ALA A 512 -34.68 2.66 -16.45
N SER A 513 -35.33 3.69 -15.92
CA SER A 513 -34.65 4.92 -15.47
C SER A 513 -35.14 5.44 -14.12
N VAL A 514 -34.26 6.21 -13.47
CA VAL A 514 -34.52 6.94 -12.23
C VAL A 514 -34.10 8.39 -12.44
N ASN A 515 -35.00 9.31 -12.10
CA ASN A 515 -34.79 10.74 -12.30
C ASN A 515 -34.71 11.45 -10.94
N PHE A 516 -33.70 12.28 -10.78
CA PHE A 516 -33.47 13.16 -9.64
C PHE A 516 -33.63 14.60 -10.10
N SER A 517 -34.38 15.41 -9.37
CA SER A 517 -34.59 16.80 -9.76
C SER A 517 -34.76 17.76 -8.58
N SER A 518 -34.26 18.97 -8.75
CA SER A 518 -34.52 20.08 -7.82
C SER A 518 -36.02 20.39 -7.71
N GLU A 519 -36.45 21.04 -6.63
CA GLU A 519 -37.88 21.37 -6.42
C GLU A 519 -38.50 22.18 -7.59
N ASP A 520 -37.69 22.99 -8.27
CA ASP A 520 -38.11 23.78 -9.44
C ASP A 520 -37.88 23.09 -10.79
N GLY A 521 -37.25 21.91 -10.79
CA GLY A 521 -36.94 21.12 -11.98
C GLY A 521 -35.88 21.73 -12.89
N SER A 522 -35.13 22.74 -12.42
CA SER A 522 -34.08 23.39 -13.22
C SER A 522 -32.78 22.59 -13.24
N HIS A 523 -32.50 21.81 -12.20
CA HIS A 523 -31.40 20.84 -12.14
C HIS A 523 -31.95 19.43 -12.17
N PHE A 524 -31.30 18.57 -12.94
CA PHE A 524 -31.82 17.25 -13.23
C PHE A 524 -30.68 16.25 -13.48
N VAL A 525 -30.82 15.05 -12.93
CA VAL A 525 -29.98 13.89 -13.22
C VAL A 525 -30.90 12.71 -13.56
N SER A 526 -30.69 12.07 -14.70
CA SER A 526 -31.38 10.82 -15.06
C SER A 526 -30.36 9.71 -15.18
N ILE A 527 -30.61 8.60 -14.51
CA ILE A 527 -29.81 7.38 -14.59
C ILE A 527 -30.69 6.33 -15.26
N SER A 528 -30.22 5.74 -16.35
CA SER A 528 -30.96 4.75 -17.13
C SER A 528 -30.11 3.55 -17.46
N VAL A 529 -30.72 2.37 -17.51
CA VAL A 529 -30.04 1.11 -17.84
C VAL A 529 -30.60 0.57 -19.14
N VAL A 530 -29.71 0.39 -20.11
CA VAL A 530 -30.05 -0.05 -21.47
C VAL A 530 -29.10 -1.16 -21.89
N THR A 531 -29.58 -2.12 -22.68
CA THR A 531 -28.74 -3.22 -23.21
C THR A 531 -28.45 -3.00 -24.69
N TYR A 532 -27.20 -3.26 -25.09
CA TYR A 532 -26.73 -3.14 -26.47
C TYR A 532 -26.19 -4.50 -26.98
N ASP A 533 -27.09 -5.45 -27.20
CA ASP A 533 -26.76 -6.84 -27.59
C ASP A 533 -25.91 -6.97 -28.88
N ASP A 534 -25.91 -5.94 -29.73
CA ASP A 534 -25.19 -5.93 -31.02
C ASP A 534 -23.75 -5.39 -30.90
N ALA A 535 -23.36 -4.82 -29.75
CA ALA A 535 -22.01 -4.32 -29.52
C ALA A 535 -21.02 -5.47 -29.25
N ALA A 536 -19.81 -5.39 -29.83
CA ALA A 536 -18.82 -6.45 -29.66
C ALA A 536 -18.05 -6.35 -28.33
N ASN A 537 -17.96 -5.15 -27.76
CA ASN A 537 -17.23 -4.84 -26.52
C ASN A 537 -17.90 -3.67 -25.77
N PRO A 538 -17.51 -3.39 -24.51
CA PRO A 538 -18.03 -2.29 -23.71
C PRO A 538 -17.94 -0.91 -24.37
N ASP A 539 -16.83 -0.61 -25.05
CA ASP A 539 -16.63 0.71 -25.70
C ASP A 539 -17.60 0.95 -26.85
N GLU A 540 -17.85 -0.08 -27.67
CA GLU A 540 -18.86 -0.02 -28.72
C GLU A 540 -20.27 0.17 -28.14
N ALA A 541 -20.56 -0.45 -26.99
CA ALA A 541 -21.84 -0.27 -26.31
C ALA A 541 -21.98 1.15 -25.74
N ASN A 542 -20.93 1.69 -25.11
CA ASN A 542 -20.87 3.07 -24.62
C ASN A 542 -21.10 4.06 -25.78
N ALA A 543 -20.38 3.89 -26.89
CA ALA A 543 -20.49 4.75 -28.06
C ALA A 543 -21.89 4.67 -28.68
N ALA A 544 -22.48 3.47 -28.77
CA ALA A 544 -23.84 3.28 -29.25
C ALA A 544 -24.88 3.96 -28.34
N ALA A 545 -24.66 3.96 -27.04
CA ALA A 545 -25.52 4.64 -26.08
C ALA A 545 -25.50 6.16 -26.26
N LEU A 546 -24.32 6.76 -26.34
CA LEU A 546 -24.16 8.20 -26.57
C LEU A 546 -24.66 8.62 -27.96
N GLN A 547 -24.49 7.78 -28.97
CA GLN A 547 -25.09 7.99 -30.28
C GLN A 547 -26.62 7.99 -30.19
N GLY A 548 -27.20 7.06 -29.43
CA GLY A 548 -28.65 7.01 -29.18
C GLY A 548 -29.18 8.30 -28.54
N VAL A 549 -28.45 8.87 -27.58
CA VAL A 549 -28.76 10.18 -26.97
C VAL A 549 -28.70 11.29 -28.02
N THR A 550 -27.61 11.36 -28.79
CA THR A 550 -27.42 12.35 -29.85
C THR A 550 -28.57 12.32 -30.86
N GLU A 551 -28.95 11.13 -31.31
CA GLU A 551 -30.07 10.94 -32.25
C GLU A 551 -31.42 11.34 -31.64
N ALA A 552 -31.65 11.02 -30.37
CA ALA A 552 -32.88 11.39 -29.66
C ALA A 552 -33.00 12.92 -29.51
N LEU A 553 -31.90 13.60 -29.11
CA LEU A 553 -31.84 15.05 -28.97
C LEU A 553 -32.06 15.76 -30.32
N GLN A 554 -31.40 15.30 -31.38
CA GLN A 554 -31.55 15.87 -32.73
C GLN A 554 -32.96 15.67 -33.31
N GLN A 555 -33.68 14.64 -32.88
CA GLN A 555 -35.07 14.37 -33.28
C GLN A 555 -36.10 15.10 -32.40
N SER A 556 -35.68 15.68 -31.27
CA SER A 556 -36.57 16.41 -30.38
C SER A 556 -37.09 17.68 -31.05
N GLY A 557 -38.42 17.84 -31.08
CA GLY A 557 -39.08 19.00 -31.66
C GLY A 557 -39.09 20.24 -30.75
N ASP A 558 -38.66 20.07 -29.50
CA ASP A 558 -38.82 21.05 -28.43
C ASP A 558 -37.49 21.74 -28.05
N LEU A 559 -36.37 21.33 -28.65
CA LEU A 559 -35.04 21.91 -28.42
C LEU A 559 -34.68 22.91 -29.52
N GLU A 560 -34.20 24.08 -29.10
CA GLU A 560 -33.64 25.12 -29.96
C GLU A 560 -32.12 25.20 -29.72
N ASN A 561 -31.35 25.70 -30.70
CA ASN A 561 -29.90 25.96 -30.56
C ASN A 561 -29.04 24.79 -30.02
N LEU A 562 -29.39 23.52 -30.29
CA LEU A 562 -28.60 22.36 -29.89
C LEU A 562 -27.19 22.40 -30.50
N VAL A 563 -26.15 22.34 -29.66
CA VAL A 563 -24.74 22.30 -30.03
C VAL A 563 -24.03 21.26 -29.16
N PHE A 564 -23.38 20.28 -29.79
CA PHE A 564 -22.47 19.37 -29.11
C PHE A 564 -21.11 20.07 -28.93
N LEU A 565 -20.61 20.08 -27.71
CA LEU A 565 -19.36 20.74 -27.32
C LEU A 565 -18.15 19.84 -27.55
N THR A 566 -18.35 18.53 -27.52
CA THR A 566 -17.35 17.51 -27.86
C THR A 566 -17.52 17.05 -29.32
N GLU A 567 -16.41 16.92 -30.05
CA GLU A 567 -16.43 16.38 -31.43
C GLU A 567 -16.48 14.85 -31.44
N GLU A 568 -15.82 14.21 -30.46
CA GLU A 568 -15.84 12.78 -30.17
C GLU A 568 -16.05 12.58 -28.66
N PRO A 569 -16.58 11.43 -28.20
CA PRO A 569 -16.74 11.16 -26.78
C PRO A 569 -15.41 11.21 -26.03
N GLU A 570 -15.39 11.90 -24.88
CA GLU A 570 -14.24 11.96 -23.98
C GLU A 570 -14.23 10.71 -23.08
N THR A 571 -13.03 10.25 -22.68
CA THR A 571 -12.89 9.17 -21.70
C THR A 571 -13.31 9.64 -20.31
N PHE A 572 -13.95 8.77 -19.56
CA PHE A 572 -14.44 9.04 -18.21
C PHE A 572 -14.43 7.74 -17.38
N VAL A 573 -14.59 7.84 -16.07
CA VAL A 573 -14.75 6.68 -15.17
C VAL A 573 -16.03 6.85 -14.37
N LEU A 574 -16.90 5.84 -14.39
CA LEU A 574 -18.15 5.84 -13.64
C LEU A 574 -18.29 4.53 -12.86
N GLY A 575 -18.39 4.62 -11.52
CA GLY A 575 -18.54 3.44 -10.66
C GLY A 575 -17.39 2.43 -10.80
N SER A 576 -16.17 2.91 -11.03
CA SER A 576 -14.96 2.11 -11.29
C SER A 576 -14.88 1.40 -12.65
N PHE A 577 -15.73 1.76 -13.61
CA PHE A 577 -15.66 1.24 -14.98
C PHE A 577 -15.42 2.33 -15.99
N ASP A 578 -14.73 1.96 -17.07
CA ASP A 578 -14.54 2.84 -18.22
C ASP A 578 -15.89 3.34 -18.75
N ALA A 579 -15.90 4.62 -19.04
CA ALA A 579 -17.05 5.35 -19.49
C ALA A 579 -16.66 6.33 -20.59
N GLN A 580 -17.67 6.77 -21.33
CA GLN A 580 -17.53 7.82 -22.32
C GLN A 580 -18.48 8.96 -21.99
N LEU A 581 -18.06 10.19 -22.25
CA LEU A 581 -18.80 11.41 -21.96
C LEU A 581 -18.97 12.27 -23.22
N ILE A 582 -20.15 12.88 -23.38
CA ILE A 582 -20.37 13.99 -24.32
C ILE A 582 -21.04 15.16 -23.61
N ASP A 583 -20.61 16.38 -23.96
CA ASP A 583 -21.21 17.62 -23.48
C ASP A 583 -21.98 18.33 -24.59
N PHE A 584 -23.09 18.96 -24.23
CA PHE A 584 -23.92 19.69 -25.18
C PHE A 584 -24.73 20.81 -24.54
N ASP A 585 -24.94 21.87 -25.32
CA ASP A 585 -25.78 23.02 -24.99
C ASP A 585 -27.06 23.00 -25.81
N PHE A 586 -28.16 23.49 -25.24
CA PHE A 586 -29.40 23.73 -25.97
C PHE A 586 -30.26 24.81 -25.30
N GLU A 587 -31.30 25.25 -25.99
CA GLU A 587 -32.35 26.10 -25.45
C GLU A 587 -33.69 25.37 -25.43
N GLN A 588 -34.43 25.48 -24.33
CA GLN A 588 -35.80 24.97 -24.20
C GLN A 588 -36.67 26.03 -23.54
N ASP A 589 -37.84 26.31 -24.14
CA ASP A 589 -38.78 27.34 -23.67
C ASP A 589 -38.15 28.73 -23.41
N GLY A 590 -37.06 29.05 -24.13
CA GLY A 590 -36.32 30.31 -24.02
C GLY A 590 -35.33 30.38 -22.86
N VAL A 591 -34.99 29.24 -22.24
CA VAL A 591 -33.94 29.09 -21.23
C VAL A 591 -32.80 28.28 -21.84
N ALA A 592 -31.56 28.75 -21.68
CA ALA A 592 -30.37 28.02 -22.10
C ALA A 592 -29.94 27.03 -21.03
N PHE A 593 -29.63 25.81 -21.46
CA PHE A 593 -29.16 24.71 -20.64
C PHE A 593 -27.85 24.17 -21.17
N SER A 594 -27.03 23.67 -20.26
CA SER A 594 -25.87 22.84 -20.54
C SER A 594 -26.10 21.48 -19.91
N ALA A 595 -25.59 20.44 -20.56
CA ALA A 595 -25.80 19.06 -20.17
C ALA A 595 -24.60 18.19 -20.51
N SER A 596 -24.45 17.11 -19.74
CA SER A 596 -23.52 16.02 -20.04
C SER A 596 -24.26 14.69 -20.09
N ALA A 597 -23.81 13.79 -20.97
CA ALA A 597 -24.28 12.41 -21.03
C ALA A 597 -23.08 11.47 -20.91
N ILE A 598 -23.16 10.54 -19.97
CA ILE A 598 -22.11 9.59 -19.62
C ILE A 598 -22.63 8.18 -19.82
N ALA A 599 -21.92 7.35 -20.56
CA ALA A 599 -22.26 5.94 -20.77
C ALA A 599 -21.14 5.03 -20.25
N SER A 600 -21.49 4.04 -19.43
CA SER A 600 -20.57 3.00 -18.94
C SER A 600 -21.21 1.61 -19.04
N THR A 601 -20.46 0.64 -19.53
CA THR A 601 -20.95 -0.73 -19.80
C THR A 601 -20.15 -1.74 -18.98
N PRO A 602 -20.45 -1.90 -17.68
CA PRO A 602 -19.73 -2.84 -16.81
C PRO A 602 -19.95 -4.31 -17.20
N THR A 603 -21.07 -4.62 -17.89
CA THR A 603 -21.39 -5.96 -18.38
C THR A 603 -21.99 -5.90 -19.76
N THR A 604 -21.93 -7.00 -20.50
CA THR A 604 -22.60 -7.13 -21.79
C THR A 604 -24.14 -6.98 -21.71
N GLU A 605 -24.73 -7.10 -20.52
CA GLU A 605 -26.18 -7.03 -20.31
C GLU A 605 -26.66 -5.64 -19.84
N ALA A 606 -25.76 -4.75 -19.43
CA ALA A 606 -26.12 -3.46 -18.83
C ALA A 606 -25.15 -2.34 -19.20
N THR A 607 -25.67 -1.33 -19.91
CA THR A 607 -25.05 -0.02 -20.12
C THR A 607 -25.81 1.02 -19.31
N TYR A 608 -25.12 1.67 -18.39
CA TYR A 608 -25.63 2.77 -17.58
C TYR A 608 -25.41 4.08 -18.33
N LEU A 609 -26.49 4.82 -18.53
CA LEU A 609 -26.50 6.14 -19.14
C LEU A 609 -26.95 7.16 -18.10
N VAL A 610 -26.05 8.06 -17.73
CA VAL A 610 -26.30 9.17 -16.82
C VAL A 610 -26.39 10.48 -17.62
N LEU A 611 -27.49 11.21 -17.46
CA LEU A 611 -27.70 12.51 -18.10
C LEU A 611 -27.83 13.59 -17.03
N ASN A 612 -26.91 14.55 -17.03
CA ASN A 612 -26.88 15.69 -16.13
C ASN A 612 -27.32 16.94 -16.87
N LEU A 613 -28.15 17.78 -16.25
CA LEU A 613 -28.70 18.99 -16.87
C LEU A 613 -28.84 20.11 -15.83
N ALA A 614 -28.37 21.30 -16.18
CA ALA A 614 -28.62 22.52 -15.41
C ALA A 614 -28.69 23.75 -16.34
N PRO A 615 -29.21 24.91 -15.88
CA PRO A 615 -29.18 26.14 -16.65
C PRO A 615 -27.73 26.51 -17.01
N ALA A 616 -27.48 26.95 -18.24
CA ALA A 616 -26.12 27.14 -18.76
C ALA A 616 -25.27 28.14 -17.92
N ASP A 617 -25.91 29.16 -17.35
CA ASP A 617 -25.24 30.16 -16.48
C ASP A 617 -24.83 29.60 -15.09
N ASP A 618 -25.34 28.42 -14.71
CA ASP A 618 -25.14 27.76 -13.40
C ASP A 618 -24.46 26.39 -13.51
N PHE A 619 -24.35 25.82 -14.73
CA PHE A 619 -23.89 24.45 -14.95
C PHE A 619 -22.52 24.15 -14.32
N GLY A 620 -21.54 25.04 -14.47
CA GLY A 620 -20.22 24.82 -13.85
C GLY A 620 -20.28 24.75 -12.31
N GLN A 621 -21.16 25.53 -11.67
CA GLN A 621 -21.36 25.42 -10.23
C GLN A 621 -22.12 24.14 -9.88
N ALA A 622 -23.11 23.74 -10.68
CA ALA A 622 -23.84 22.49 -10.50
C ALA A 622 -22.95 21.25 -10.66
N VAL A 623 -21.94 21.29 -11.54
CA VAL A 623 -20.91 20.25 -11.66
C VAL A 623 -20.21 20.04 -10.32
N ASP A 624 -19.65 21.10 -9.73
CA ASP A 624 -18.91 21.01 -8.47
C ASP A 624 -19.80 20.68 -7.27
N ASP A 625 -20.95 21.35 -7.16
CA ASP A 625 -21.79 21.32 -5.95
C ASP A 625 -22.75 20.12 -5.92
N VAL A 626 -23.08 19.54 -7.09
CA VAL A 626 -24.12 18.51 -7.26
C VAL A 626 -23.65 17.32 -8.10
N PHE A 627 -23.31 17.51 -9.38
CA PHE A 627 -23.11 16.37 -10.29
C PHE A 627 -21.88 15.54 -9.92
N ASN A 628 -20.73 16.15 -9.65
CA ASN A 628 -19.54 15.43 -9.21
C ASN A 628 -19.79 14.65 -7.92
N PRO A 629 -20.40 15.23 -6.86
CA PRO A 629 -20.85 14.46 -5.70
C PRO A 629 -21.71 13.23 -6.03
N MET A 630 -22.66 13.33 -6.95
CA MET A 630 -23.50 12.20 -7.37
C MET A 630 -22.70 11.16 -8.19
N LEU A 631 -21.86 11.61 -9.12
CA LEU A 631 -21.08 10.76 -10.02
C LEU A 631 -19.96 10.02 -9.28
N TYR A 632 -19.23 10.68 -8.39
CA TYR A 632 -18.18 10.05 -7.58
C TYR A 632 -18.72 9.16 -6.47
N SER A 633 -19.96 9.40 -6.04
CA SER A 633 -20.68 8.48 -5.17
C SER A 633 -21.48 7.42 -5.93
N PHE A 634 -21.41 7.39 -7.27
CA PHE A 634 -22.08 6.36 -8.04
C PHE A 634 -21.33 5.04 -7.87
N ASP A 635 -22.05 3.99 -7.50
CA ASP A 635 -21.53 2.63 -7.39
C ASP A 635 -22.45 1.65 -8.10
N LEU A 636 -21.86 0.60 -8.65
CA LEU A 636 -22.56 -0.41 -9.44
C LEU A 636 -22.70 -1.69 -8.61
N LEU A 637 -23.95 -2.09 -8.38
CA LEU A 637 -24.36 -3.20 -7.53
C LEU A 637 -24.68 -4.43 -8.40
N ILE A 638 -23.70 -4.92 -9.17
CA ILE A 638 -23.92 -6.03 -10.11
C ILE A 638 -23.28 -7.31 -9.59
N SER A 639 -24.13 -8.26 -9.20
CA SER A 639 -23.71 -9.44 -8.47
C SER A 639 -22.90 -10.40 -9.35
N GLY A 640 -21.71 -10.79 -8.89
CA GLY A 640 -20.87 -11.78 -9.57
C GLY A 640 -20.00 -11.21 -10.68
N LEU A 641 -19.89 -9.89 -10.81
CA LEU A 641 -18.72 -9.30 -11.45
C LEU A 641 -17.54 -9.42 -10.51
N VAL A 642 -16.47 -10.05 -10.99
CA VAL A 642 -15.14 -9.67 -10.52
C VAL A 642 -14.97 -8.26 -11.06
N LYS A 643 -14.95 -7.23 -10.21
CA LYS A 643 -14.49 -5.91 -10.62
C LYS A 643 -13.00 -6.11 -10.89
N GLU A 644 -12.65 -6.46 -12.13
CA GLU A 644 -11.24 -6.58 -12.49
C GLU A 644 -10.58 -5.23 -12.20
N ASN A 645 -9.40 -5.29 -11.60
CA ASN A 645 -8.64 -4.10 -11.23
C ASN A 645 -8.13 -3.49 -12.54
N ILE A 646 -8.97 -2.66 -13.18
CA ILE A 646 -8.63 -1.93 -14.40
C ILE A 646 -7.64 -0.85 -13.96
N GLY A 647 -6.35 -1.11 -14.14
CA GLY A 647 -5.32 -0.08 -13.96
C GLY A 647 -5.53 1.06 -14.97
N PRO A 648 -5.05 2.28 -14.69
CA PRO A 648 -5.26 3.43 -15.57
C PRO A 648 -4.71 3.15 -16.98
N PRO A 649 -5.26 3.81 -18.03
CA PRO A 649 -4.71 3.68 -19.37
C PRO A 649 -3.32 4.32 -19.48
N PRO A 650 -2.49 3.93 -20.48
CA PRO A 650 -1.23 4.60 -20.72
C PRO A 650 -1.48 6.06 -21.11
N PRO A 651 -0.57 6.99 -20.75
CA PRO A 651 -0.68 8.37 -21.18
C PRO A 651 -0.51 8.49 -22.71
N ASP A 652 -1.07 9.56 -23.27
CA ASP A 652 -0.92 9.87 -24.69
C ASP A 652 0.53 10.23 -25.05
N PHE A 653 0.89 10.04 -26.33
CA PHE A 653 2.15 10.51 -26.88
C PHE A 653 2.16 12.04 -27.09
N ASP A 654 3.07 12.75 -26.43
CA ASP A 654 3.34 14.18 -26.66
C ASP A 654 4.17 14.42 -27.93
N GLU A 655 5.28 13.68 -28.07
CA GLU A 655 6.14 13.70 -29.27
C GLU A 655 6.50 12.27 -29.70
N ILE A 656 6.28 11.94 -30.99
CA ILE A 656 6.76 10.69 -31.60
C ILE A 656 8.22 10.86 -32.02
N LEU A 657 9.10 10.08 -31.42
CA LEU A 657 10.54 10.08 -31.65
C LEU A 657 10.97 9.07 -32.71
N PHE A 658 10.30 7.92 -32.74
CA PHE A 658 10.55 6.84 -33.69
C PHE A 658 9.25 6.09 -33.98
N SER A 659 9.08 5.62 -35.21
CA SER A 659 7.97 4.75 -35.57
C SER A 659 8.37 3.83 -36.71
N ASP A 660 7.90 2.58 -36.68
CA ASP A 660 8.08 1.62 -37.75
C ASP A 660 6.78 0.82 -37.96
N ASP A 661 6.25 0.91 -39.17
CA ASP A 661 5.08 0.14 -39.62
C ASP A 661 5.51 -1.11 -40.41
N PHE A 662 6.81 -1.46 -40.38
CA PHE A 662 7.44 -2.61 -41.02
C PHE A 662 7.22 -2.73 -42.54
N SER A 663 6.72 -1.69 -43.21
CA SER A 663 6.62 -1.64 -44.67
C SER A 663 7.99 -1.47 -45.37
N ASP A 664 9.01 -0.98 -44.65
CA ASP A 664 10.39 -0.88 -45.12
C ASP A 664 11.26 -2.02 -44.57
N THR A 665 11.57 -3.00 -45.41
CA THR A 665 12.49 -4.11 -45.09
C THR A 665 13.92 -3.70 -44.69
N ALA A 666 14.26 -2.41 -44.79
CA ALA A 666 15.53 -1.83 -44.35
C ALA A 666 15.41 -1.00 -43.05
N SER A 667 14.32 -1.13 -42.30
CA SER A 667 14.00 -0.31 -41.12
C SER A 667 14.90 -0.54 -39.90
N GLY A 668 15.64 -1.65 -39.85
CA GLY A 668 16.72 -1.87 -38.88
C GLY A 668 16.75 -3.26 -38.25
N LEU A 669 15.67 -4.03 -38.37
CA LEU A 669 15.58 -5.40 -37.86
C LEU A 669 16.14 -6.43 -38.86
N TYR A 670 16.71 -7.51 -38.32
CA TYR A 670 17.34 -8.58 -39.09
C TYR A 670 16.31 -9.47 -39.79
N HIS A 671 16.40 -9.58 -41.11
CA HIS A 671 15.65 -10.59 -41.87
C HIS A 671 16.57 -11.68 -42.40
N LEU A 672 16.08 -12.92 -42.37
CA LEU A 672 16.81 -14.08 -42.87
C LEU A 672 16.33 -14.49 -44.26
N ASP A 673 17.29 -14.75 -45.16
CA ASP A 673 17.01 -15.30 -46.50
C ASP A 673 16.72 -16.82 -46.47
N GLU A 674 17.13 -17.52 -45.41
CA GLU A 674 16.99 -18.98 -45.20
C GLU A 674 16.66 -19.28 -43.72
N GLU A 675 15.93 -20.37 -43.46
CA GLU A 675 15.53 -20.82 -42.11
C GLU A 675 16.72 -21.40 -41.32
N GLU A 676 16.84 -21.01 -40.05
CA GLU A 676 17.86 -21.43 -39.09
C GLU A 676 17.34 -22.54 -38.14
N GLU A 677 18.17 -23.04 -37.21
CA GLU A 677 17.78 -24.10 -36.28
C GLU A 677 16.65 -23.66 -35.32
N TRP A 678 16.66 -22.40 -34.87
CA TRP A 678 15.61 -21.83 -34.02
C TRP A 678 14.34 -21.47 -34.81
N GLY A 679 14.44 -21.24 -36.12
CA GLY A 679 13.31 -20.75 -36.93
C GLY A 679 13.70 -19.73 -38.00
N ILE A 680 12.82 -18.78 -38.28
CA ILE A 680 12.99 -17.73 -39.29
C ILE A 680 12.43 -16.38 -38.81
N SER A 681 13.00 -15.27 -39.26
CA SER A 681 12.40 -13.93 -39.17
C SER A 681 12.35 -13.24 -40.53
N TYR A 682 11.25 -12.55 -40.84
CA TYR A 682 11.09 -11.80 -42.09
C TYR A 682 9.93 -10.79 -42.03
N TYR A 683 9.93 -9.84 -42.98
CA TYR A 683 8.84 -8.90 -43.20
C TYR A 683 7.77 -9.52 -44.10
N THR A 684 6.51 -9.54 -43.64
CA THR A 684 5.39 -10.17 -44.34
C THR A 684 4.89 -9.32 -45.51
N THR A 685 3.92 -9.84 -46.28
CA THR A 685 3.29 -9.07 -47.36
C THR A 685 2.23 -8.09 -46.88
N ASP A 686 1.84 -8.20 -45.61
CA ASP A 686 0.86 -7.33 -44.96
C ASP A 686 1.58 -6.27 -44.10
N ASP A 687 2.85 -5.99 -44.42
CA ASP A 687 3.70 -4.99 -43.77
C ASP A 687 3.87 -5.26 -42.26
N GLN A 688 4.07 -6.52 -41.85
CA GLN A 688 4.34 -6.90 -40.44
C GLN A 688 5.72 -7.51 -40.29
N TYR A 689 6.28 -7.47 -39.09
CA TYR A 689 7.51 -8.22 -38.78
C TYR A 689 7.18 -9.54 -38.08
N LEU A 690 7.62 -10.67 -38.65
CA LEU A 690 7.26 -12.00 -38.17
C LEU A 690 8.49 -12.78 -37.67
N PHE A 691 8.31 -13.47 -36.54
CA PHE A 691 9.15 -14.56 -36.09
C PHE A 691 8.39 -15.90 -36.17
N GLY A 692 8.98 -16.90 -36.82
CA GLY A 692 8.48 -18.28 -36.82
C GLY A 692 9.45 -19.18 -36.07
N LEU A 693 9.10 -19.64 -34.88
CA LEU A 693 9.95 -20.45 -34.01
C LEU A 693 9.61 -21.94 -34.11
N ASN A 694 10.65 -22.76 -34.19
CA ASN A 694 10.54 -24.21 -34.06
C ASN A 694 10.13 -24.59 -32.62
N PRO A 695 9.63 -25.82 -32.39
CA PRO A 695 9.36 -26.31 -31.04
C PRO A 695 10.61 -26.25 -30.15
N TYR A 696 10.46 -25.72 -28.94
CA TYR A 696 11.53 -25.59 -27.95
C TYR A 696 12.79 -24.85 -28.46
N ALA A 697 12.58 -23.75 -29.19
CA ALA A 697 13.67 -22.97 -29.80
C ALA A 697 14.48 -22.13 -28.80
N GLY A 698 13.88 -21.78 -27.66
CA GLY A 698 14.43 -20.81 -26.71
C GLY A 698 14.21 -19.35 -27.16
N PRO A 699 14.63 -18.37 -26.35
CA PRO A 699 14.32 -16.97 -26.60
C PRO A 699 15.18 -16.40 -27.74
N ILE A 700 14.52 -15.66 -28.64
CA ILE A 700 15.12 -14.96 -29.77
C ILE A 700 14.79 -13.47 -29.65
N TYR A 701 15.79 -12.63 -29.91
CA TYR A 701 15.71 -11.18 -29.78
C TYR A 701 16.10 -10.50 -31.09
N ASP A 702 15.46 -9.37 -31.39
CA ASP A 702 15.88 -8.47 -32.47
C ASP A 702 15.54 -7.03 -32.09
N TYR A 703 16.41 -6.07 -32.44
CA TYR A 703 16.34 -4.72 -31.89
C TYR A 703 17.01 -3.66 -32.77
N TYR A 704 16.60 -2.40 -32.60
CA TYR A 704 17.09 -1.27 -33.37
C TYR A 704 18.41 -0.74 -32.80
N TYR A 705 19.52 -1.30 -33.28
CA TYR A 705 20.89 -1.01 -32.77
C TYR A 705 21.28 0.49 -32.76
N GLU A 706 20.77 1.29 -33.71
CA GLU A 706 21.11 2.71 -33.82
C GLU A 706 20.12 3.65 -33.11
N ALA A 707 19.05 3.12 -32.52
CA ALA A 707 18.03 3.89 -31.79
C ALA A 707 18.15 3.65 -30.28
N ALA A 708 17.84 4.66 -29.48
CA ALA A 708 17.89 4.59 -28.02
C ALA A 708 16.69 5.33 -27.42
N LEU A 709 16.21 4.85 -26.28
CA LEU A 709 15.14 5.48 -25.54
C LEU A 709 15.66 6.72 -24.79
N PRO A 710 14.88 7.81 -24.71
CA PRO A 710 15.14 8.91 -23.78
C PRO A 710 14.89 8.49 -22.31
N ASP A 711 15.19 9.38 -21.36
CA ASP A 711 14.98 9.14 -19.91
C ASP A 711 13.49 8.98 -19.54
N GLU A 712 12.60 9.64 -20.30
CA GLU A 712 11.15 9.51 -20.21
C GLU A 712 10.59 9.09 -21.57
N PHE A 713 9.96 7.93 -21.65
CA PHE A 713 9.51 7.37 -22.93
C PHE A 713 8.19 6.59 -22.81
N LEU A 714 7.52 6.48 -23.95
CA LEU A 714 6.51 5.47 -24.26
C LEU A 714 7.04 4.59 -25.38
N LEU A 715 7.02 3.27 -25.19
CA LEU A 715 7.35 2.24 -26.19
C LEU A 715 6.12 1.38 -26.38
N GLN A 716 5.50 1.42 -27.55
CA GLN A 716 4.28 0.69 -27.87
C GLN A 716 4.45 -0.13 -29.14
N ALA A 717 3.94 -1.36 -29.15
CA ALA A 717 3.77 -2.14 -30.37
C ALA A 717 2.56 -3.06 -30.28
N THR A 718 2.01 -3.41 -31.44
CA THR A 718 1.00 -4.46 -31.55
C THR A 718 1.68 -5.80 -31.76
N ALA A 719 1.23 -6.83 -31.06
CA ALA A 719 1.75 -8.19 -31.17
C ALA A 719 0.62 -9.23 -31.27
N GLY A 720 0.82 -10.28 -32.04
CA GLY A 720 -0.11 -11.40 -32.16
C GLY A 720 0.62 -12.72 -32.36
N TYR A 721 -0.02 -13.83 -32.04
CA TYR A 721 0.57 -15.17 -32.19
C TYR A 721 -0.34 -16.15 -32.92
N GLU A 722 0.24 -17.14 -33.58
CA GLU A 722 -0.43 -18.32 -34.12
C GLU A 722 0.33 -19.61 -33.77
N GLY A 723 -0.40 -20.71 -33.52
CA GLY A 723 0.21 -22.01 -33.19
C GLY A 723 0.26 -22.29 -31.69
N ALA A 724 1.42 -22.69 -31.17
CA ALA A 724 1.54 -23.11 -29.77
C ALA A 724 1.22 -21.95 -28.81
N ALA A 725 0.29 -22.15 -27.87
CA ALA A 725 -0.08 -21.16 -26.86
C ALA A 725 0.93 -21.06 -25.70
N ASN A 726 1.70 -22.12 -25.44
CA ASN A 726 2.77 -22.12 -24.45
C ASN A 726 4.02 -21.45 -25.05
N ASN A 727 3.99 -20.12 -25.07
CA ASN A 727 4.98 -19.25 -25.70
C ASN A 727 5.23 -18.02 -24.82
N ALA A 728 6.17 -17.16 -25.22
CA ALA A 728 6.27 -15.80 -24.70
C ALA A 728 6.64 -14.85 -25.82
N TYR A 729 6.06 -13.66 -25.86
CA TYR A 729 6.42 -12.64 -26.85
C TYR A 729 6.13 -11.24 -26.35
N GLY A 730 6.92 -10.26 -26.79
CA GLY A 730 6.67 -8.87 -26.42
C GLY A 730 7.84 -7.95 -26.67
N LEU A 731 7.96 -6.94 -25.81
CA LEU A 731 8.87 -5.81 -25.94
C LEU A 731 10.18 -6.05 -25.20
N LEU A 732 11.26 -5.55 -25.79
CA LEU A 732 12.59 -5.43 -25.20
C LEU A 732 12.95 -3.95 -25.14
N PHE A 733 13.47 -3.48 -24.00
CA PHE A 733 13.78 -2.07 -23.77
C PHE A 733 15.01 -1.85 -22.90
N GLN A 734 15.56 -0.64 -22.95
CA GLN A 734 16.81 -0.23 -22.29
C GLN A 734 18.00 -1.15 -22.60
N LEU A 735 18.07 -1.71 -23.81
CA LEU A 735 19.15 -2.61 -24.18
C LEU A 735 20.49 -1.90 -24.27
N GLN A 736 21.47 -2.45 -23.58
CA GLN A 736 22.86 -2.04 -23.59
C GLN A 736 23.72 -3.20 -24.12
N ALA A 737 24.37 -2.97 -25.26
CA ALA A 737 25.22 -3.98 -25.88
C ALA A 737 26.49 -4.21 -25.03
N GLY A 738 26.71 -5.44 -24.59
CA GLY A 738 27.84 -5.81 -23.74
C GLY A 738 28.97 -6.53 -24.49
N GLU A 739 30.14 -6.70 -23.85
CA GLU A 739 31.27 -7.43 -24.46
C GLU A 739 31.07 -8.96 -24.44
N GLU A 740 30.30 -9.48 -23.48
CA GLU A 740 30.04 -10.92 -23.30
C GLU A 740 28.54 -11.26 -23.36
N PHE A 741 27.69 -10.47 -22.72
CA PHE A 741 26.23 -10.57 -22.77
C PHE A 741 25.62 -9.18 -22.91
N ASP A 742 24.53 -9.07 -23.67
CA ASP A 742 23.72 -7.86 -23.72
C ASP A 742 22.84 -7.79 -22.46
N GLU A 743 22.62 -6.57 -21.96
CA GLU A 743 21.80 -6.29 -20.78
C GLU A 743 20.56 -5.50 -21.20
N PHE A 744 19.38 -5.89 -20.74
CA PHE A 744 18.10 -5.32 -21.21
C PHE A 744 16.94 -5.67 -20.27
N TYR A 745 15.83 -4.96 -20.38
CA TYR A 745 14.55 -5.37 -19.81
C TYR A 745 13.65 -6.02 -20.87
N LEU A 746 12.77 -6.91 -20.42
CA LEU A 746 11.74 -7.56 -21.21
C LEU A 746 10.37 -7.33 -20.59
N PHE A 747 9.36 -7.13 -21.42
CA PHE A 747 7.94 -7.22 -21.06
C PHE A 747 7.25 -8.14 -22.07
N ARG A 748 6.73 -9.27 -21.62
CA ARG A 748 6.19 -10.33 -22.49
C ARG A 748 4.79 -10.74 -22.05
N ILE A 749 4.00 -11.18 -23.02
CA ILE A 749 2.75 -11.91 -22.82
C ILE A 749 2.89 -13.33 -23.39
N SER A 750 1.99 -14.22 -22.98
CA SER A 750 1.90 -15.60 -23.46
C SER A 750 0.53 -15.87 -24.07
N GLY A 751 0.50 -16.79 -25.03
CA GLY A 751 -0.74 -17.24 -25.66
C GLY A 751 -1.72 -17.97 -24.72
N ASP A 752 -1.28 -18.38 -23.52
CA ASP A 752 -2.13 -18.95 -22.48
C ASP A 752 -2.60 -17.95 -21.42
N GLY A 753 -2.39 -16.66 -21.65
CA GLY A 753 -3.01 -15.57 -20.88
C GLY A 753 -2.23 -15.08 -19.68
N TYR A 754 -0.89 -15.18 -19.72
CA TYR A 754 0.00 -14.65 -18.68
C TYR A 754 0.90 -13.57 -19.24
N PHE A 755 1.38 -12.67 -18.38
CA PHE A 755 2.44 -11.72 -18.70
C PHE A 755 3.56 -11.78 -17.67
N ILE A 756 4.73 -11.26 -18.04
CA ILE A 756 5.93 -11.24 -17.21
C ILE A 756 6.80 -10.04 -17.60
N ALA A 757 7.53 -9.48 -16.62
CA ALA A 757 8.60 -8.53 -16.89
C ALA A 757 9.90 -9.00 -16.23
N GLU A 758 11.02 -8.88 -16.93
CA GLU A 758 12.31 -9.42 -16.50
C GLU A 758 13.44 -8.45 -16.86
N LYS A 759 14.59 -8.57 -16.19
CA LYS A 759 15.87 -8.01 -16.64
C LYS A 759 16.86 -9.11 -16.98
N SER A 760 17.70 -8.86 -17.97
CA SER A 760 18.87 -9.66 -18.30
C SER A 760 20.12 -8.95 -17.79
N ILE A 761 20.81 -9.50 -16.80
CA ILE A 761 22.11 -8.99 -16.31
C ILE A 761 23.10 -10.15 -16.29
N GLY A 762 24.27 -9.95 -16.90
CA GLY A 762 25.30 -11.01 -16.98
C GLY A 762 24.84 -12.30 -17.70
N GLY A 763 23.79 -12.23 -18.52
CA GLY A 763 23.20 -13.36 -19.23
C GLY A 763 22.18 -14.17 -18.41
N GLU A 764 21.81 -13.71 -17.21
CA GLU A 764 20.76 -14.30 -16.37
C GLU A 764 19.47 -13.47 -16.46
N LEU A 765 18.33 -14.14 -16.66
CA LEU A 765 17.00 -13.52 -16.62
C LEU A 765 16.50 -13.51 -15.18
N ILE A 766 16.19 -12.31 -14.69
CA ILE A 766 15.72 -12.05 -13.33
C ILE A 766 14.31 -11.43 -13.45
N PRO A 767 13.25 -12.06 -12.93
CA PRO A 767 11.91 -11.51 -12.95
C PRO A 767 11.83 -10.23 -12.10
N LEU A 768 11.24 -9.18 -12.69
CA LEU A 768 10.83 -7.94 -12.04
C LEU A 768 9.32 -7.95 -11.74
N VAL A 769 8.57 -8.64 -12.61
CA VAL A 769 7.19 -9.06 -12.39
C VAL A 769 7.13 -10.52 -12.79
N GLU A 770 6.72 -11.41 -11.88
CA GLU A 770 6.55 -12.85 -12.14
C GLU A 770 5.41 -13.13 -13.14
N TRP A 771 5.35 -14.35 -13.66
CA TRP A 771 4.26 -14.79 -14.53
C TRP A 771 2.89 -14.58 -13.87
N THR A 772 2.15 -13.60 -14.36
CA THR A 772 0.88 -13.15 -13.79
C THR A 772 -0.24 -13.34 -14.82
N ALA A 773 -1.35 -13.97 -14.43
CA ALA A 773 -2.48 -14.13 -15.32
C ALA A 773 -3.16 -12.77 -15.60
N SER A 774 -3.56 -12.53 -16.84
CA SER A 774 -4.31 -11.32 -17.22
C SER A 774 -5.42 -11.65 -18.21
N SER A 775 -6.64 -11.26 -17.85
CA SER A 775 -7.84 -11.30 -18.70
C SER A 775 -7.74 -10.37 -19.91
N LEU A 776 -6.89 -9.34 -19.84
CA LEU A 776 -6.70 -8.36 -20.89
C LEU A 776 -5.98 -8.94 -22.10
N ILE A 777 -5.31 -10.09 -21.98
CA ILE A 777 -4.65 -10.76 -23.09
C ILE A 777 -5.71 -11.49 -23.94
N ASP A 778 -5.90 -11.07 -25.19
CA ASP A 778 -6.71 -11.82 -26.15
C ASP A 778 -5.94 -13.05 -26.61
N GLN A 779 -6.35 -14.21 -26.09
CA GLN A 779 -5.78 -15.53 -26.37
C GLN A 779 -6.26 -16.13 -27.71
N THR A 780 -7.04 -15.39 -28.50
CA THR A 780 -7.45 -15.87 -29.82
C THR A 780 -6.26 -15.86 -30.78
N GLU A 781 -6.01 -16.95 -31.50
CA GLU A 781 -4.94 -16.97 -32.51
C GLU A 781 -5.10 -15.81 -33.51
N ASN A 782 -4.00 -15.10 -33.76
CA ASN A 782 -3.90 -13.89 -34.57
C ASN A 782 -4.66 -12.67 -34.02
N ALA A 783 -5.12 -12.69 -32.77
CA ALA A 783 -5.59 -11.47 -32.12
C ALA A 783 -4.46 -10.47 -31.94
N ALA A 784 -4.79 -9.19 -32.11
CA ALA A 784 -3.88 -8.08 -31.88
C ALA A 784 -3.92 -7.73 -30.39
N ASN A 785 -2.76 -7.84 -29.74
CA ASN A 785 -2.53 -7.36 -28.39
C ASN A 785 -1.59 -6.15 -28.44
N VAL A 786 -2.02 -5.00 -27.95
CA VAL A 786 -1.20 -3.80 -27.84
C VAL A 786 -0.43 -3.86 -26.53
N LEU A 787 0.90 -3.81 -26.61
CA LEU A 787 1.78 -3.75 -25.46
C LEU A 787 2.40 -2.36 -25.38
N THR A 788 2.34 -1.73 -24.20
CA THR A 788 2.98 -0.44 -23.96
C THR A 788 3.86 -0.52 -22.71
N VAL A 789 5.05 0.07 -22.79
CA VAL A 789 5.93 0.33 -21.66
C VAL A 789 6.12 1.83 -21.56
N GLU A 790 5.80 2.39 -20.41
CA GLU A 790 6.17 3.75 -20.05
C GLU A 790 7.37 3.73 -19.11
N GLY A 791 8.43 4.47 -19.44
CA GLY A 791 9.54 4.70 -18.53
C GLY A 791 9.53 6.14 -18.02
N ARG A 792 9.58 6.32 -16.70
CA ARG A 792 9.79 7.61 -16.02
C ARG A 792 10.97 7.49 -15.06
N GLY A 793 12.16 7.83 -15.54
CA GLY A 793 13.40 7.63 -14.76
C GLY A 793 13.64 6.15 -14.49
N ASP A 794 13.66 5.76 -13.22
CA ASP A 794 13.90 4.37 -12.79
C ASP A 794 12.59 3.58 -12.61
N THR A 795 11.43 4.15 -12.93
CA THR A 795 10.11 3.49 -12.78
C THR A 795 9.49 3.20 -14.14
N TYR A 796 8.95 1.99 -14.28
CA TYR A 796 8.36 1.49 -15.50
C TYR A 796 6.92 1.02 -15.27
N TYR A 797 6.01 1.44 -16.14
CA TYR A 797 4.60 1.04 -16.12
C TYR A 797 4.30 0.19 -17.36
N LEU A 798 3.60 -0.93 -17.16
CA LEU A 798 3.35 -1.95 -18.17
C LEU A 798 1.87 -1.99 -18.47
N TYR A 799 1.52 -1.95 -19.75
CA TYR A 799 0.14 -1.91 -20.19
C TYR A 799 -0.13 -3.00 -21.24
N ILE A 800 -1.29 -3.64 -21.13
CA ILE A 800 -1.82 -4.61 -22.10
C ILE A 800 -3.16 -4.08 -22.57
N ASN A 801 -3.33 -3.95 -23.89
CA ASN A 801 -4.56 -3.51 -24.53
C ASN A 801 -5.13 -2.21 -23.94
N GLY A 802 -4.23 -1.27 -23.63
CA GLY A 802 -4.58 0.07 -23.18
C GLY A 802 -4.86 0.20 -21.69
N LEU A 803 -4.55 -0.81 -20.87
CA LEU A 803 -4.74 -0.77 -19.42
C LEU A 803 -3.50 -1.24 -18.67
N GLN A 804 -3.17 -0.56 -17.57
CA GLN A 804 -1.98 -0.89 -16.78
C GLN A 804 -2.17 -2.24 -16.07
N VAL A 805 -1.23 -3.15 -16.28
CA VAL A 805 -1.23 -4.49 -15.66
C VAL A 805 -0.20 -4.63 -14.55
N ALA A 806 0.86 -3.82 -14.55
CA ALA A 806 1.88 -3.81 -13.51
C ALA A 806 2.72 -2.53 -13.59
N ALA A 807 3.49 -2.28 -12.54
CA ALA A 807 4.59 -1.32 -12.53
C ALA A 807 5.75 -1.91 -11.72
N PHE A 808 6.97 -1.47 -12.02
CA PHE A 808 8.16 -1.82 -11.24
C PHE A 808 9.17 -0.67 -11.28
N SER A 809 10.06 -0.60 -10.28
CA SER A 809 11.17 0.34 -10.27
C SER A 809 12.51 -0.40 -10.26
N ASP A 810 13.39 -0.06 -11.20
CA ASP A 810 14.73 -0.64 -11.34
C ASP A 810 15.66 0.38 -12.02
N ALA A 811 16.82 0.64 -11.40
CA ALA A 811 17.76 1.67 -11.83
C ALA A 811 18.99 1.12 -12.58
N ASP A 812 19.03 -0.20 -12.87
CA ASP A 812 20.23 -0.84 -13.42
C ASP A 812 20.49 -0.40 -14.87
N LEU A 813 19.43 -0.20 -15.67
CA LEU A 813 19.54 0.10 -17.10
C LEU A 813 18.77 1.38 -17.46
N SER A 814 19.43 2.27 -18.19
CA SER A 814 18.85 3.50 -18.74
C SER A 814 19.48 3.87 -20.09
N GLY A 815 18.77 4.66 -20.90
CA GLY A 815 19.24 5.19 -22.19
C GLY A 815 19.63 4.15 -23.25
N GLY A 816 19.04 2.95 -23.20
CA GLY A 816 19.36 1.82 -24.09
C GLY A 816 18.45 1.69 -25.32
N SER A 817 18.78 0.75 -26.21
CA SER A 817 17.98 0.41 -27.41
C SER A 817 16.70 -0.35 -27.06
N PHE A 818 15.83 -0.56 -28.06
CA PHE A 818 14.57 -1.26 -27.91
C PHE A 818 14.30 -2.20 -29.10
N GLY A 819 13.37 -3.14 -28.91
CA GLY A 819 13.03 -4.15 -29.90
C GLY A 819 12.04 -5.18 -29.37
N PHE A 820 12.22 -6.42 -29.81
CA PHE A 820 11.27 -7.51 -29.58
C PHE A 820 11.95 -8.76 -29.04
N VAL A 821 11.15 -9.56 -28.35
CA VAL A 821 11.51 -10.90 -27.88
C VAL A 821 10.40 -11.90 -28.22
N VAL A 822 10.80 -13.11 -28.57
CA VAL A 822 9.91 -14.27 -28.74
C VAL A 822 10.54 -15.53 -28.18
N ASP A 823 9.73 -16.42 -27.60
CA ASP A 823 10.14 -17.72 -27.08
C ASP A 823 9.04 -18.76 -27.32
N ASN A 824 9.43 -20.01 -27.47
CA ASN A 824 8.53 -21.14 -27.64
C ASN A 824 8.87 -22.24 -26.65
N TYR A 825 8.02 -22.40 -25.63
CA TYR A 825 8.18 -23.43 -24.60
C TYR A 825 7.55 -24.77 -25.00
N ASP A 826 6.78 -24.83 -26.09
CA ASP A 826 6.12 -26.06 -26.55
C ASP A 826 7.12 -27.01 -27.23
N GLU A 827 7.17 -28.27 -26.76
CA GLU A 827 8.09 -29.29 -27.27
C GLU A 827 7.65 -29.93 -28.59
N GLU A 828 6.39 -29.75 -29.00
CA GLU A 828 5.79 -30.47 -30.14
C GLU A 828 5.38 -29.56 -31.31
N SER A 829 5.02 -28.30 -31.03
CA SER A 829 4.37 -27.40 -31.98
C SER A 829 5.16 -26.11 -32.20
N PRO A 830 5.27 -25.61 -33.45
CA PRO A 830 5.87 -24.30 -33.71
C PRO A 830 4.92 -23.17 -33.30
N VAL A 831 5.47 -21.96 -33.21
CA VAL A 831 4.72 -20.71 -33.00
C VAL A 831 5.16 -19.67 -34.02
N GLY A 832 4.19 -18.93 -34.56
CA GLY A 832 4.42 -17.70 -35.32
C GLY A 832 4.01 -16.51 -34.48
N VAL A 833 4.85 -15.48 -34.40
CA VAL A 833 4.55 -14.22 -33.71
C VAL A 833 4.75 -13.06 -34.69
N THR A 834 3.76 -12.18 -34.78
CA THR A 834 3.81 -10.97 -35.60
C THR A 834 3.85 -9.73 -34.73
N PHE A 835 4.66 -8.76 -35.12
CA PHE A 835 4.70 -7.41 -34.57
C PHE A 835 4.32 -6.39 -35.63
N ASP A 836 3.60 -5.35 -35.20
CA ASP A 836 3.09 -4.27 -36.04
C ASP A 836 3.05 -2.94 -35.27
N ASP A 837 2.96 -1.82 -35.99
CA ASP A 837 2.77 -0.46 -35.45
C ASP A 837 3.68 -0.12 -34.24
N LEU A 838 5.00 -0.27 -34.39
CA LEU A 838 5.94 0.11 -33.35
C LEU A 838 6.06 1.63 -33.27
N VAL A 839 5.84 2.21 -32.09
CA VAL A 839 5.95 3.64 -31.83
C VAL A 839 6.76 3.88 -30.56
N VAL A 840 7.69 4.82 -30.64
CA VAL A 840 8.42 5.37 -29.48
C VAL A 840 8.21 6.87 -29.43
N GLY A 841 7.89 7.39 -28.25
CA GLY A 841 7.73 8.81 -28.04
C GLY A 841 7.90 9.21 -26.58
N THR A 842 7.53 10.44 -26.25
CA THR A 842 7.46 10.94 -24.87
C THR A 842 6.01 10.98 -24.39
N PRO A 843 5.73 10.71 -23.10
CA PRO A 843 4.39 10.86 -22.54
C PRO A 843 4.00 12.35 -22.41
N VAL A 844 2.70 12.65 -22.40
CA VAL A 844 2.18 13.96 -21.98
C VAL A 844 2.41 14.15 -20.47
N GLU A 845 2.87 15.35 -20.07
CA GLU A 845 3.13 15.75 -18.67
C GLU A 845 1.89 15.70 -17.78
#